data_AF-A0A9N9ZZF7-F1
#
_entry.id   AF-A0A9N9ZZF7-F1
#
_cell.length_a   1.000
_cell.length_b   1.000
_cell.length_c   1.000
_cell.angle_alpha   90.00
_cell.angle_beta   90.00
_cell.angle_gamma   90.00
#
_symmetry.space_group_name_H-M   'P 1'
#
loop_
_entity.id
_entity.type
_entity.pdbx_description
1 polymer ?
#
loop_
_entity_poly.entity_id
_entity_poly.type
_entity_poly.pdbx_seq_one_letter_code
_entity_poly.pdbx_strand_id
1 'polypeptide(L)'
;MTHQLQMLCLTSLSEVTDFLTNMQNSPGFKLALIQKNKLIQFDPPLNKFQNVFLNLYGMMIEAVCLPGLDTRLFSDLEMQDLTSKLKPIILEKIVDDYRLSVKMFLKEQWIGPQLRVQDFDEYICLLNGESQEEIKKFLSEDHSFEEYKVQVAKFHNLIYEIPINMAHVVRVGVFEMHRKDLIKAMTESSCAIKSQLTSKLISDYQLVCKQLGEEYQDINDKLLSPPANTAELMALKAFVVEVESVILHNMELKLQGVMSYIILLSDYVLMNSSEMKQNSCTFQWYLRLPQIFQENCLLVETKTVEFQDLLMNRIKVFRQDLKFYAEQVEEFETYGDINELASYLKKARSLDKLLADGLETIKLFNVEESAFGWQESHYPVRKQIADKLAPYKKLYDNCSEYLSKFDIWTQSKIGTYNPVDIDSDVNLFYENISDLEKVFTHFQEPHRLANTVRLHLDNFKEHMPLIMTLGNPGLKDRHWEMISEIVGFPLKPDADLTLAKLIDYGIEEYIARFEVVSDSATKENNLEKKLNQMMEEWKEMQFTLASYRDTGTYILSAVDEIQVLLDDHIVKTQTMKNSPFVKPFEPIIVAWETKLTLLQEVLDEWLKVQITWIYLEPIFSSPDIQQQMPEEGRRFSAVDKVSSLPIY
;
A
#
# COMPACT_ATOMS: atom_id res chain seq x y z
N MET A 1 70.34 -84.17 0.53
CA MET A 1 69.56 -83.06 1.14
C MET A 1 68.40 -82.60 0.26
N THR A 2 68.58 -82.36 -1.04
CA THR A 2 67.54 -81.79 -1.93
C THR A 2 66.26 -82.63 -2.04
N HIS A 3 66.35 -83.96 -2.11
CA HIS A 3 65.18 -84.85 -2.13
C HIS A 3 64.38 -84.83 -0.80
N GLN A 4 65.07 -84.70 0.34
CA GLN A 4 64.41 -84.60 1.64
C GLN A 4 63.67 -83.26 1.78
N LEU A 5 64.26 -82.17 1.28
CA LEU A 5 63.61 -80.84 1.22
C LEU A 5 62.40 -80.84 0.27
N GLN A 6 62.51 -81.52 -0.87
CA GLN A 6 61.42 -81.69 -1.82
C GLN A 6 60.25 -82.48 -1.22
N MET A 7 60.53 -83.62 -0.59
CA MET A 7 59.50 -84.42 0.08
C MET A 7 58.86 -83.66 1.24
N LEU A 8 59.65 -82.97 2.07
CA LEU A 8 59.13 -82.13 3.14
C LEU A 8 58.18 -81.05 2.60
N CYS A 9 58.59 -80.33 1.56
CA CYS A 9 57.77 -79.29 0.96
C CYS A 9 56.47 -79.86 0.35
N LEU A 10 56.55 -80.95 -0.42
CA LEU A 10 55.37 -81.59 -1.02
C LEU A 10 54.39 -82.12 0.02
N THR A 11 54.88 -82.76 1.09
CA THR A 11 54.04 -83.21 2.20
C THR A 11 53.38 -82.02 2.90
N SER A 12 54.14 -80.96 3.22
CA SER A 12 53.55 -79.76 3.84
C SER A 12 52.54 -79.06 2.93
N LEU A 13 52.79 -78.97 1.62
CA LEU A 13 51.85 -78.38 0.65
C LEU A 13 50.55 -79.20 0.57
N SER A 14 50.63 -80.53 0.58
CA SER A 14 49.46 -81.41 0.62
C SER A 14 48.68 -81.23 1.92
N GLU A 15 49.35 -81.34 3.07
CA GLU A 15 48.71 -81.22 4.39
C GLU A 15 48.03 -79.87 4.59
N VAL A 16 48.65 -78.77 4.15
CA VAL A 16 48.03 -77.43 4.21
C VAL A 16 46.85 -77.32 3.25
N THR A 17 46.92 -77.92 2.07
CA THR A 17 45.80 -77.93 1.11
C THR A 17 44.63 -78.74 1.66
N ASP A 18 44.90 -79.91 2.23
CA ASP A 18 43.89 -80.75 2.88
C ASP A 18 43.28 -80.04 4.10
N PHE A 19 44.09 -79.33 4.88
CA PHE A 19 43.60 -78.51 5.99
C PHE A 19 42.69 -77.37 5.54
N LEU A 20 43.06 -76.65 4.47
CA LEU A 20 42.28 -75.51 3.96
C LEU A 20 40.99 -75.95 3.23
N THR A 21 40.98 -77.14 2.63
CA THR A 21 39.82 -77.69 1.91
C THR A 21 38.91 -78.57 2.78
N ASN A 22 39.32 -78.86 4.02
CA ASN A 22 38.51 -79.64 4.95
C ASN A 22 37.58 -78.75 5.80
N MET A 23 36.27 -78.93 5.59
CA MET A 23 35.19 -78.23 6.28
C MET A 23 35.15 -78.47 7.80
N GLN A 24 35.56 -79.64 8.29
CA GLN A 24 35.36 -80.04 9.69
C GLN A 24 36.37 -79.39 10.66
N ASN A 25 37.54 -78.97 10.15
CA ASN A 25 38.63 -78.45 10.98
C ASN A 25 38.87 -76.93 10.81
N SER A 26 37.99 -76.23 10.09
CA SER A 26 38.16 -74.79 9.87
C SER A 26 37.83 -73.97 11.14
N PRO A 27 38.69 -73.03 11.56
CA PRO A 27 38.46 -72.17 12.71
C PRO A 27 37.36 -71.11 12.50
N GLY A 28 36.74 -71.05 11.32
CA GLY A 28 35.73 -70.04 10.97
C GLY A 28 36.37 -68.72 10.58
N PHE A 29 36.39 -68.40 9.28
CA PHE A 29 36.89 -67.13 8.79
C PHE A 29 35.84 -66.03 9.01
N LYS A 30 36.21 -65.00 9.75
CA LYS A 30 35.32 -63.88 10.06
C LYS A 30 35.03 -63.04 8.82
N LEU A 31 33.76 -62.83 8.57
CA LEU A 31 33.23 -62.09 7.44
C LEU A 31 32.19 -61.10 7.95
N ALA A 32 32.44 -59.80 7.85
CA ALA A 32 31.46 -58.79 8.24
C ALA A 32 30.59 -58.40 7.04
N LEU A 33 29.28 -58.27 7.27
CA LEU A 33 28.39 -57.58 6.34
C LEU A 33 28.33 -56.11 6.72
N ILE A 34 28.77 -55.24 5.81
CA ILE A 34 28.79 -53.80 6.00
C ILE A 34 28.00 -53.10 4.91
N GLN A 35 27.42 -51.94 5.24
CA GLN A 35 26.80 -51.05 4.27
C GLN A 35 27.82 -49.99 3.84
N LYS A 36 28.13 -49.92 2.54
CA LYS A 36 28.96 -48.88 1.94
C LYS A 36 28.26 -48.33 0.70
N ASN A 37 28.10 -47.01 0.60
CA ASN A 37 27.41 -46.33 -0.51
C ASN A 37 26.02 -46.90 -0.80
N LYS A 38 25.21 -47.15 0.24
CA LYS A 38 23.86 -47.74 0.14
C LYS A 38 23.82 -49.18 -0.43
N LEU A 39 24.97 -49.85 -0.54
CA LEU A 39 25.08 -51.24 -0.99
C LEU A 39 25.65 -52.13 0.12
N ILE A 40 25.17 -53.37 0.17
CA ILE A 40 25.68 -54.39 1.08
C ILE A 40 26.97 -54.96 0.50
N GLN A 41 28.03 -54.94 1.29
CA GLN A 41 29.34 -55.47 0.90
C GLN A 41 29.91 -56.37 1.99
N PHE A 42 30.69 -57.34 1.54
CA PHE A 42 31.45 -58.24 2.40
C PHE A 42 32.82 -57.64 2.72
N ASP A 43 33.16 -57.58 4.01
CA ASP A 43 34.49 -57.19 4.48
C ASP A 43 35.11 -58.28 5.36
N PRO A 44 36.22 -58.91 4.95
CA PRO A 44 36.95 -58.69 3.70
C PRO A 44 36.30 -59.34 2.46
N PRO A 45 36.53 -58.81 1.25
CA PRO A 45 35.99 -59.39 0.02
C PRO A 45 36.70 -60.72 -0.34
N LEU A 46 36.03 -61.58 -1.12
CA LEU A 46 36.54 -62.90 -1.53
C LEU A 46 37.97 -62.85 -2.10
N ASN A 47 38.30 -61.84 -2.90
CA ASN A 47 39.63 -61.68 -3.49
C ASN A 47 40.74 -61.56 -2.44
N LYS A 48 40.45 -60.94 -1.27
CA LYS A 48 41.43 -60.82 -0.20
C LYS A 48 41.72 -62.18 0.43
N PHE A 49 40.70 -63.00 0.67
CA PHE A 49 40.88 -64.38 1.14
C PHE A 49 41.69 -65.18 0.12
N GLN A 50 41.30 -65.16 -1.15
CA GLN A 50 42.03 -65.86 -2.21
C GLN A 50 43.50 -65.43 -2.24
N ASN A 51 43.81 -64.13 -2.24
CA ASN A 51 45.19 -63.65 -2.27
C ASN A 51 46.00 -64.12 -1.06
N VAL A 52 45.43 -64.07 0.15
CA VAL A 52 46.13 -64.53 1.37
C VAL A 52 46.45 -66.03 1.29
N PHE A 53 45.46 -66.87 0.97
CA PHE A 53 45.69 -68.32 0.89
C PHE A 53 46.62 -68.71 -0.26
N LEU A 54 46.51 -68.05 -1.42
CA LEU A 54 47.37 -68.33 -2.57
C LEU A 54 48.83 -67.92 -2.33
N ASN A 55 49.06 -66.84 -1.57
CA ASN A 55 50.40 -66.38 -1.19
C ASN A 55 51.09 -67.30 -0.18
N LEU A 56 50.33 -68.03 0.66
CA LEU A 56 50.89 -69.00 1.62
C LEU A 56 51.75 -70.04 0.90
N TYR A 57 51.30 -70.54 -0.25
CA TYR A 57 52.07 -71.52 -1.04
C TYR A 57 53.43 -70.96 -1.49
N GLY A 58 53.49 -69.68 -1.86
CA GLY A 58 54.76 -69.01 -2.21
C GLY A 58 55.69 -68.89 -0.99
N MET A 59 55.14 -68.46 0.15
CA MET A 59 55.90 -68.37 1.41
C MET A 59 56.42 -69.71 1.89
N MET A 60 55.64 -70.79 1.76
CA MET A 60 56.05 -72.14 2.15
C MET A 60 57.23 -72.63 1.30
N ILE A 61 57.19 -72.38 -0.01
CA ILE A 61 58.29 -72.74 -0.91
C ILE A 61 59.55 -71.94 -0.59
N GLU A 62 59.41 -70.64 -0.31
CA GLU A 62 60.54 -69.78 0.08
C GLU A 62 61.13 -70.18 1.44
N ALA A 63 60.29 -70.55 2.42
CA ALA A 63 60.74 -70.97 3.75
C ALA A 63 61.56 -72.27 3.73
N VAL A 64 61.29 -73.17 2.78
CA VAL A 64 62.06 -74.42 2.60
C VAL A 64 63.40 -74.17 1.88
N CYS A 65 63.63 -72.96 1.33
CA CYS A 65 64.90 -72.62 0.69
C CYS A 65 65.97 -72.30 1.75
N LEU A 66 66.93 -73.21 1.93
CA LEU A 66 68.01 -73.06 2.89
C LEU A 66 69.29 -72.49 2.24
N PRO A 67 70.13 -71.74 2.97
CA PRO A 67 71.47 -71.39 2.48
C PRO A 67 72.31 -72.66 2.28
N GLY A 68 73.01 -72.75 1.14
CA GLY A 68 73.93 -73.85 0.83
C GLY A 68 75.13 -73.91 1.79
N LEU A 69 75.82 -75.04 1.83
CA LEU A 69 77.03 -75.20 2.66
C LEU A 69 78.11 -74.18 2.28
N ASP A 70 78.19 -73.88 0.97
CA ASP A 70 79.11 -72.94 0.35
C ASP A 70 78.94 -71.52 0.92
N THR A 71 77.70 -71.08 1.14
CA THR A 71 77.38 -69.78 1.75
C THR A 71 77.79 -69.65 3.22
N ARG A 72 78.08 -70.75 3.93
CA ARG A 72 78.57 -70.73 5.33
C ARG A 72 80.08 -70.97 5.45
N LEU A 73 80.70 -71.61 4.46
CA LEU A 73 82.14 -71.92 4.45
C LEU A 73 82.98 -70.78 3.85
N PHE A 74 82.39 -69.92 3.01
CA PHE A 74 83.09 -68.86 2.28
C PHE A 74 82.56 -67.45 2.59
N SER A 75 82.06 -67.20 3.81
CA SER A 75 81.52 -65.88 4.21
C SER A 75 82.52 -64.73 4.09
N ASP A 76 83.83 -65.04 4.06
CA ASP A 76 84.93 -64.07 4.10
C ASP A 76 85.56 -63.79 2.72
N LEU A 77 85.06 -64.43 1.65
CA LEU A 77 85.51 -64.20 0.28
C LEU A 77 84.43 -63.42 -0.48
N GLU A 78 84.76 -62.20 -0.91
CA GLU A 78 83.94 -61.42 -1.87
C GLU A 78 83.91 -62.13 -3.24
N MET A 79 83.14 -63.21 -3.33
CA MET A 79 82.80 -63.90 -4.57
C MET A 79 81.32 -63.62 -4.87
N GLN A 80 81.09 -62.70 -5.79
CA GLN A 80 79.79 -62.07 -6.06
C GLN A 80 78.74 -62.98 -6.72
N ASP A 81 79.03 -64.27 -6.99
CA ASP A 81 78.19 -65.11 -7.86
C ASP A 81 77.77 -66.50 -7.30
N LEU A 82 77.97 -66.80 -6.01
CA LEU A 82 77.55 -68.08 -5.42
C LEU A 82 76.74 -67.91 -4.13
N THR A 83 75.53 -67.34 -4.25
CA THR A 83 74.46 -67.54 -3.27
C THR A 83 73.61 -68.75 -3.65
N SER A 84 74.22 -69.95 -3.66
CA SER A 84 73.54 -71.21 -3.95
C SER A 84 72.58 -71.58 -2.80
N LYS A 85 71.36 -71.02 -2.82
CA LYS A 85 70.28 -71.52 -1.95
C LYS A 85 69.92 -72.95 -2.38
N LEU A 86 69.89 -73.88 -1.43
CA LEU A 86 69.27 -75.20 -1.60
C LEU A 86 67.77 -75.01 -1.78
N LYS A 87 67.28 -75.23 -3.00
CA LYS A 87 65.86 -75.12 -3.35
C LYS A 87 65.26 -76.52 -3.56
N PRO A 88 64.00 -76.76 -3.13
CA PRO A 88 63.28 -77.96 -3.53
C PRO A 88 62.96 -77.89 -5.04
N ILE A 89 63.06 -79.02 -5.75
CA ILE A 89 62.67 -79.10 -7.17
C ILE A 89 61.20 -79.51 -7.20
N ILE A 90 60.31 -78.56 -7.43
CA ILE A 90 58.86 -78.78 -7.49
C ILE A 90 58.37 -78.33 -8.86
N LEU A 91 57.58 -79.16 -9.52
CA LEU A 91 56.89 -78.79 -10.76
C LEU A 91 55.86 -77.69 -10.44
N GLU A 92 55.96 -76.56 -11.11
CA GLU A 92 55.07 -75.41 -10.92
C GLU A 92 53.59 -75.80 -11.11
N LYS A 93 53.33 -76.73 -12.04
CA LYS A 93 52.00 -77.33 -12.26
C LYS A 93 51.37 -77.93 -10.99
N ILE A 94 52.16 -78.56 -10.11
CA ILE A 94 51.63 -79.17 -8.87
C ILE A 94 51.19 -78.08 -7.88
N VAL A 95 51.96 -77.00 -7.78
CA VAL A 95 51.62 -75.85 -6.93
C VAL A 95 50.38 -75.15 -7.48
N ASP A 96 50.28 -75.01 -8.80
CA ASP A 96 49.13 -74.41 -9.46
C ASP A 96 47.86 -75.27 -9.33
N ASP A 97 47.97 -76.60 -9.35
CA ASP A 97 46.85 -77.51 -9.08
C ASP A 97 46.32 -77.35 -7.64
N TYR A 98 47.20 -77.24 -6.64
CA TYR A 98 46.81 -76.95 -5.25
C TYR A 98 46.18 -75.56 -5.09
N ARG A 99 46.77 -74.53 -5.72
CA ARG A 99 46.21 -73.17 -5.76
C ARG A 99 44.81 -73.14 -6.39
N LEU A 100 44.61 -73.85 -7.50
CA LEU A 100 43.32 -73.96 -8.17
C LEU A 100 42.28 -74.66 -7.29
N SER A 101 42.67 -75.75 -6.61
CA SER A 101 41.80 -76.48 -5.68
C SER A 101 41.27 -75.57 -4.57
N VAL A 102 42.16 -74.85 -3.86
CA VAL A 102 41.75 -73.90 -2.81
C VAL A 102 40.90 -72.76 -3.37
N LYS A 103 41.23 -72.24 -4.56
CA LYS A 103 40.45 -71.17 -5.20
C LYS A 103 39.03 -71.63 -5.55
N MET A 104 38.86 -72.85 -6.05
CA MET A 104 37.54 -73.43 -6.34
C MET A 104 36.75 -73.67 -5.07
N PHE A 105 37.38 -74.28 -4.05
CA PHE A 105 36.75 -74.50 -2.75
C PHE A 105 36.26 -73.19 -2.11
N LEU A 106 37.09 -72.14 -2.08
CA LEU A 106 36.67 -70.83 -1.53
C LEU A 106 35.52 -70.21 -2.31
N LYS A 107 35.47 -70.37 -3.65
CA LYS A 107 34.35 -69.89 -4.47
C LYS A 107 33.05 -70.63 -4.15
N GLU A 108 33.11 -71.96 -4.02
CA GLU A 108 31.95 -72.77 -3.66
C GLU A 108 31.43 -72.41 -2.27
N GLN A 109 32.33 -72.29 -1.28
CA GLN A 109 31.96 -71.89 0.07
C GLN A 109 31.45 -70.44 0.17
N TRP A 110 31.81 -69.56 -0.77
CA TRP A 110 31.35 -68.17 -0.80
C TRP A 110 29.88 -68.00 -1.24
N ILE A 111 29.31 -68.99 -1.95
CA ILE A 111 27.90 -68.96 -2.38
C ILE A 111 26.97 -68.92 -1.17
N GLY A 112 27.30 -69.65 -0.10
CA GLY A 112 26.50 -69.70 1.12
C GLY A 112 26.29 -68.32 1.77
N PRO A 113 27.36 -67.59 2.12
CA PRO A 113 27.25 -66.20 2.59
C PRO A 113 26.50 -65.27 1.63
N GLN A 114 26.67 -65.42 0.31
CA GLN A 114 25.94 -64.61 -0.67
C GLN A 114 24.42 -64.84 -0.62
N LEU A 115 23.97 -66.10 -0.50
CA LEU A 115 22.55 -66.41 -0.39
C LEU A 115 21.94 -65.84 0.89
N ARG A 116 22.69 -65.84 2.00
CA ARG A 116 22.22 -65.29 3.30
C ARG A 116 22.12 -63.77 3.35
N VAL A 117 22.49 -63.06 2.28
CA VAL A 117 22.15 -61.64 2.13
C VAL A 117 20.64 -61.45 1.94
N GLN A 118 19.94 -62.44 1.37
CA GLN A 118 18.48 -62.41 1.17
C GLN A 118 17.69 -62.36 2.49
N ASP A 119 18.30 -62.76 3.61
CA ASP A 119 17.71 -62.62 4.94
C ASP A 119 17.37 -61.16 5.31
N PHE A 120 17.83 -60.17 4.53
CA PHE A 120 17.58 -58.75 4.71
C PHE A 120 16.60 -58.16 3.68
N ASP A 121 16.04 -58.95 2.76
CA ASP A 121 15.24 -58.47 1.63
C ASP A 121 14.03 -57.63 2.09
N GLU A 122 13.38 -58.02 3.18
CA GLU A 122 12.25 -57.31 3.79
C GLU A 122 12.61 -55.89 4.29
N TYR A 123 13.89 -55.63 4.56
CA TYR A 123 14.38 -54.39 5.16
C TYR A 123 15.29 -53.59 4.22
N ILE A 124 15.41 -53.99 2.95
CA ILE A 124 16.25 -53.30 1.95
C ILE A 124 15.86 -51.83 1.82
N CYS A 125 14.57 -51.50 1.94
CA CYS A 125 14.05 -50.14 1.89
C CYS A 125 14.65 -49.21 2.96
N LEU A 126 15.17 -49.74 4.08
CA LEU A 126 15.87 -48.99 5.12
C LEU A 126 17.36 -48.77 4.78
N LEU A 127 17.94 -49.64 3.94
CA LEU A 127 19.35 -49.68 3.58
C LEU A 127 19.66 -48.91 2.29
N ASN A 128 18.76 -48.94 1.31
CA ASN A 128 18.90 -48.17 0.06
C ASN A 128 18.45 -46.69 0.23
N GLY A 129 17.73 -46.38 1.31
CA GLY A 129 17.23 -45.05 1.63
C GLY A 129 15.85 -44.73 1.04
N GLU A 130 15.14 -45.69 0.45
CA GLU A 130 13.78 -45.49 -0.06
C GLU A 130 12.82 -45.04 1.04
N SER A 131 12.89 -45.65 2.23
CA SER A 131 12.06 -45.26 3.38
C SER A 131 12.33 -43.82 3.81
N GLN A 132 13.57 -43.35 3.64
CA GLN A 132 13.94 -41.96 3.96
C GLN A 132 13.34 -40.99 2.94
N GLU A 133 13.26 -41.38 1.67
CA GLU A 133 12.67 -40.57 0.59
C GLU A 133 11.14 -40.55 0.68
N GLU A 134 10.52 -41.69 0.99
CA GLU A 134 9.07 -41.80 1.23
C GLU A 134 8.66 -40.91 2.41
N ILE A 135 9.42 -40.91 3.50
CA ILE A 135 9.10 -40.07 4.65
C ILE A 135 9.38 -38.59 4.39
N LYS A 136 10.40 -38.25 3.59
CA LYS A 136 10.57 -36.86 3.13
C LYS A 136 9.38 -36.38 2.31
N LYS A 137 8.82 -37.24 1.46
CA LYS A 137 7.62 -36.93 0.68
C LYS A 137 6.39 -36.81 1.60
N PHE A 138 6.19 -37.74 2.53
CA PHE A 138 5.14 -37.67 3.54
C PHE A 138 5.22 -36.38 4.36
N LEU A 139 6.41 -35.98 4.82
CA LEU A 139 6.60 -34.72 5.56
C LEU A 139 6.33 -33.46 4.73
N SER A 140 6.32 -33.56 3.40
CA SER A 140 5.99 -32.44 2.50
C SER A 140 4.50 -32.33 2.17
N GLU A 141 3.73 -33.38 2.45
CA GLU A 141 2.29 -33.45 2.22
C GLU A 141 1.52 -33.20 3.54
N ASP A 142 0.28 -32.73 3.43
CA ASP A 142 -0.59 -32.53 4.60
C ASP A 142 -1.23 -33.86 5.01
N HIS A 143 -0.84 -34.36 6.18
CA HIS A 143 -1.37 -35.59 6.75
C HIS A 143 -2.02 -35.35 8.11
N SER A 144 -3.01 -36.18 8.40
CA SER A 144 -3.73 -36.18 9.66
C SER A 144 -2.88 -36.71 10.82
N PHE A 145 -3.25 -36.29 12.04
CA PHE A 145 -2.61 -36.77 13.26
C PHE A 145 -2.61 -38.31 13.39
N GLU A 146 -3.67 -38.98 12.95
CA GLU A 146 -3.75 -40.45 12.99
C GLU A 146 -2.78 -41.11 12.00
N GLU A 147 -2.57 -40.54 10.82
CA GLU A 147 -1.57 -41.06 9.86
C GLU A 147 -0.15 -40.96 10.41
N TYR A 148 0.17 -39.83 11.06
CA TYR A 148 1.46 -39.66 11.75
C TYR A 148 1.65 -40.69 12.86
N LYS A 149 0.62 -40.95 13.67
CA LYS A 149 0.65 -41.96 14.73
C LYS A 149 0.97 -43.35 14.19
N VAL A 150 0.35 -43.76 13.08
CA VAL A 150 0.61 -45.05 12.43
C VAL A 150 2.08 -45.14 11.96
N GLN A 151 2.60 -44.10 11.32
CA GLN A 151 3.99 -44.09 10.83
C GLN A 151 5.01 -44.11 11.97
N VAL A 152 4.81 -43.32 13.03
CA VAL A 152 5.70 -43.32 14.21
C VAL A 152 5.73 -44.69 14.86
N ALA A 153 4.56 -45.33 15.04
CA ALA A 153 4.47 -46.68 15.62
C ALA A 153 5.19 -47.72 14.75
N LYS A 154 5.04 -47.67 13.42
CA LYS A 154 5.71 -48.57 12.47
C LYS A 154 7.22 -48.55 12.66
N PHE A 155 7.86 -47.38 12.58
CA PHE A 155 9.32 -47.28 12.73
C PHE A 155 9.78 -47.52 14.17
N HIS A 156 8.96 -47.21 15.17
CA HIS A 156 9.26 -47.55 16.56
C HIS A 156 9.35 -49.06 16.76
N ASN A 157 8.39 -49.84 16.24
CA ASN A 157 8.39 -51.30 16.36
C ASN A 157 9.59 -51.92 15.63
N LEU A 158 9.91 -51.43 14.41
CA LEU A 158 11.06 -51.89 13.64
C LEU A 158 12.40 -51.76 14.38
N ILE A 159 12.58 -50.72 15.22
CA ILE A 159 13.79 -50.53 16.02
C ILE A 159 14.03 -51.71 16.98
N TYR A 160 12.96 -52.32 17.51
CA TYR A 160 13.05 -53.46 18.43
C TYR A 160 12.97 -54.81 17.72
N GLU A 161 12.15 -54.92 16.65
CA GLU A 161 11.97 -56.18 15.92
C GLU A 161 13.23 -56.62 15.18
N ILE A 162 13.94 -55.69 14.51
CA ILE A 162 15.09 -56.00 13.66
C ILE A 162 16.23 -56.70 14.44
N PRO A 163 16.69 -56.20 15.62
CA PRO A 163 17.73 -56.87 16.38
C PRO A 163 17.31 -58.21 17.01
N ILE A 164 16.02 -58.38 17.31
CA ILE A 164 15.49 -59.59 17.98
C ILE A 164 15.30 -60.72 16.98
N ASN A 165 14.73 -60.42 15.81
CA ASN A 165 14.36 -61.44 14.83
C ASN A 165 15.56 -61.92 14.00
N MET A 166 16.65 -61.14 13.95
CA MET A 166 17.84 -61.48 13.15
C MET A 166 18.98 -62.04 13.98
N ALA A 167 19.55 -63.16 13.53
CA ALA A 167 20.78 -63.70 14.10
C ALA A 167 21.98 -62.76 13.82
N HIS A 168 22.65 -62.30 14.88
CA HIS A 168 23.82 -61.40 14.75
C HIS A 168 25.05 -62.07 14.12
N VAL A 169 25.17 -63.40 14.28
CA VAL A 169 26.28 -64.19 13.75
C VAL A 169 25.72 -65.48 13.18
N VAL A 170 26.08 -65.80 11.93
CA VAL A 170 25.66 -67.02 11.24
C VAL A 170 26.89 -67.72 10.69
N ARG A 171 27.09 -68.99 11.05
CA ARG A 171 28.17 -69.82 10.48
C ARG A 171 27.67 -70.50 9.21
N VAL A 172 28.36 -70.28 8.10
CA VAL A 172 28.05 -70.88 6.79
C VAL A 172 29.32 -71.49 6.22
N GLY A 173 29.41 -72.81 6.26
CA GLY A 173 30.62 -73.55 5.87
C GLY A 173 31.84 -73.13 6.68
N VAL A 174 32.87 -72.66 5.97
CA VAL A 174 34.12 -72.16 6.58
C VAL A 174 34.05 -70.70 7.04
N PHE A 175 32.96 -69.98 6.77
CA PHE A 175 32.82 -68.55 7.11
C PHE A 175 31.93 -68.35 8.34
N GLU A 176 32.31 -67.40 9.19
CA GLU A 176 31.51 -66.87 10.28
C GLU A 176 31.05 -65.46 9.88
N MET A 177 29.77 -65.33 9.53
CA MET A 177 29.19 -64.10 9.03
C MET A 177 28.69 -63.24 10.18
N HIS A 178 29.38 -62.13 10.45
CA HIS A 178 28.98 -61.11 11.41
C HIS A 178 28.05 -60.09 10.73
N ARG A 179 26.81 -60.03 11.23
CA ARG A 179 25.71 -59.20 10.69
C ARG A 179 25.40 -57.96 11.54
N LYS A 180 26.13 -57.80 12.66
CA LYS A 180 25.85 -56.77 13.68
C LYS A 180 25.87 -55.35 13.13
N ASP A 181 26.82 -55.03 12.27
CA ASP A 181 26.96 -53.66 11.72
C ASP A 181 25.79 -53.30 10.80
N LEU A 182 25.33 -54.24 9.97
CA LEU A 182 24.17 -54.02 9.12
C LEU A 182 22.87 -53.92 9.92
N ILE A 183 22.68 -54.79 10.92
CA ILE A 183 21.54 -54.71 11.85
C ILE A 183 21.53 -53.34 12.54
N LYS A 184 22.68 -52.90 13.05
CA LYS A 184 22.83 -51.59 13.68
C LYS A 184 22.48 -50.45 12.71
N ALA A 185 22.93 -50.52 11.46
CA ALA A 185 22.63 -49.50 10.45
C ALA A 185 21.11 -49.39 10.14
N MET A 186 20.38 -50.50 10.06
CA MET A 186 18.92 -50.49 9.87
C MET A 186 18.18 -49.92 11.09
N THR A 187 18.63 -50.27 12.30
CA THR A 187 18.09 -49.71 13.54
C THR A 187 18.36 -48.21 13.65
N GLU A 188 19.56 -47.76 13.30
CA GLU A 188 19.93 -46.34 13.25
C GLU A 188 19.10 -45.58 12.21
N SER A 189 18.87 -46.16 11.03
CA SER A 189 18.01 -45.61 9.96
C SER A 189 16.56 -45.47 10.43
N SER A 190 15.98 -46.52 11.04
CA SER A 190 14.62 -46.50 11.59
C SER A 190 14.49 -45.47 12.73
N CYS A 191 15.52 -45.34 13.57
CA CYS A 191 15.58 -44.34 14.63
C CYS A 191 15.63 -42.90 14.08
N ALA A 192 16.40 -42.67 13.02
CA ALA A 192 16.47 -41.38 12.36
C ALA A 192 15.13 -40.97 11.75
N ILE A 193 14.44 -41.91 11.07
CA ILE A 193 13.10 -41.68 10.51
C ILE A 193 12.08 -41.38 11.61
N LYS A 194 12.02 -42.21 12.66
CA LYS A 194 11.13 -41.97 13.82
C LYS A 194 11.38 -40.57 14.40
N SER A 195 12.64 -40.20 14.58
CA SER A 195 13.03 -38.91 15.16
C SER A 195 12.61 -37.72 14.29
N GLN A 196 12.59 -37.86 12.97
CA GLN A 196 12.10 -36.81 12.06
C GLN A 196 10.57 -36.63 12.17
N LEU A 197 9.81 -37.73 12.17
CA LEU A 197 8.36 -37.71 12.33
C LEU A 197 7.96 -37.09 13.68
N THR A 198 8.60 -37.53 14.77
CA THR A 198 8.31 -37.00 16.10
C THR A 198 8.74 -35.55 16.26
N SER A 199 9.88 -35.15 15.67
CA SER A 199 10.32 -33.74 15.68
C SER A 199 9.32 -32.82 14.97
N LYS A 200 8.71 -33.28 13.87
CA LYS A 200 7.67 -32.54 13.16
C LYS A 200 6.43 -32.37 14.03
N LEU A 201 5.92 -33.47 14.61
CA LEU A 201 4.78 -33.42 15.55
C LEU A 201 5.04 -32.47 16.73
N ILE A 202 6.25 -32.52 17.30
CA ILE A 202 6.66 -31.63 18.38
C ILE A 202 6.61 -30.17 17.94
N SER A 203 7.21 -29.85 16.79
CA SER A 203 7.19 -28.50 16.24
C SER A 203 5.77 -27.97 16.04
N ASP A 204 4.86 -28.81 15.54
CA ASP A 204 3.51 -28.40 15.20
C ASP A 204 2.68 -28.08 16.44
N TYR A 205 2.68 -28.95 17.46
CA TYR A 205 1.90 -28.67 18.67
C TYR A 205 2.55 -27.56 19.52
N GLN A 206 3.90 -27.44 19.53
CA GLN A 206 4.58 -26.33 20.21
C GLN A 206 4.24 -24.98 19.58
N LEU A 207 4.05 -24.92 18.26
CA LEU A 207 3.55 -23.72 17.59
C LEU A 207 2.16 -23.35 18.08
N VAL A 208 1.25 -24.34 18.20
CA VAL A 208 -0.10 -24.13 18.75
C VAL A 208 -0.02 -23.64 20.22
N CYS A 209 0.83 -24.24 21.05
CA CYS A 209 1.05 -23.79 22.43
C CYS A 209 1.52 -22.34 22.51
N LYS A 210 2.37 -21.91 21.59
CA LYS A 210 2.86 -20.53 21.50
C LYS A 210 1.73 -19.56 21.10
N GLN A 211 0.98 -19.89 20.04
CA GLN A 211 -0.15 -19.09 19.59
C GLN A 211 -1.22 -18.96 20.67
N LEU A 212 -1.57 -20.05 21.35
CA LEU A 212 -2.47 -20.03 22.50
C LEU A 212 -1.95 -19.11 23.62
N GLY A 213 -0.65 -19.16 23.91
CA GLY A 213 -0.04 -18.28 24.91
C GLY A 213 -0.14 -16.79 24.55
N GLU A 214 0.07 -16.44 23.28
CA GLU A 214 -0.11 -15.07 22.76
C GLU A 214 -1.59 -14.64 22.84
N GLU A 215 -2.52 -15.49 22.39
CA GLU A 215 -3.97 -15.24 22.49
C GLU A 215 -4.42 -15.01 23.95
N TYR A 216 -3.94 -15.83 24.91
CA TYR A 216 -4.25 -15.65 26.33
C TYR A 216 -3.65 -14.36 26.90
N GLN A 217 -2.43 -14.02 26.51
CA GLN A 217 -1.77 -12.79 26.94
C GLN A 217 -2.54 -11.55 26.45
N ASP A 218 -2.97 -11.54 25.18
CA ASP A 218 -3.75 -10.44 24.61
C ASP A 218 -5.10 -10.26 25.31
N ILE A 219 -5.77 -11.37 25.66
CA ILE A 219 -7.01 -11.34 26.45
C ILE A 219 -6.73 -10.77 27.84
N ASN A 220 -5.69 -11.25 28.52
CA ASN A 220 -5.31 -10.77 29.84
C ASN A 220 -5.04 -9.26 29.84
N ASP A 221 -4.25 -8.78 28.88
CA ASP A 221 -3.84 -7.38 28.82
C ASP A 221 -5.03 -6.46 28.52
N LYS A 222 -5.99 -6.91 27.70
CA LYS A 222 -7.24 -6.18 27.46
C LYS A 222 -8.18 -6.20 28.67
N LEU A 223 -8.33 -7.34 29.35
CA LEU A 223 -9.23 -7.48 30.49
C LEU A 223 -8.75 -6.74 31.73
N LEU A 224 -7.45 -6.67 31.96
CA LEU A 224 -6.90 -6.01 33.15
C LEU A 224 -6.49 -4.55 32.90
N SER A 225 -6.57 -4.07 31.66
CA SER A 225 -6.33 -2.66 31.36
C SER A 225 -7.53 -1.80 31.83
N PRO A 226 -7.29 -0.76 32.65
CA PRO A 226 -8.36 0.12 33.09
C PRO A 226 -8.88 0.96 31.92
N PRO A 227 -10.20 0.93 31.63
CA PRO A 227 -10.77 1.76 30.57
C PRO A 227 -10.60 3.24 30.91
N ALA A 228 -10.27 4.07 29.91
CA ALA A 228 -10.07 5.50 30.10
C ALA A 228 -11.37 6.32 30.08
N ASN A 229 -12.42 5.79 29.44
CA ASN A 229 -13.69 6.48 29.25
C ASN A 229 -14.88 5.49 29.18
N THR A 230 -16.09 6.05 29.19
CA THR A 230 -17.35 5.29 29.11
C THR A 230 -17.41 4.39 27.87
N ALA A 231 -16.95 4.84 26.70
CA ALA A 231 -16.99 4.05 25.48
C ALA A 231 -16.07 2.80 25.55
N GLU A 232 -14.84 2.98 26.05
CA GLU A 232 -13.91 1.87 26.28
C GLU A 232 -14.43 0.90 27.34
N LEU A 233 -15.09 1.38 28.39
CA LEU A 233 -15.73 0.52 29.38
C LEU A 233 -16.85 -0.34 28.76
N MET A 234 -17.66 0.22 27.86
CA MET A 234 -18.71 -0.53 27.17
C MET A 234 -18.13 -1.53 26.18
N ALA A 235 -17.07 -1.16 25.45
CA ALA A 235 -16.34 -2.07 24.58
C ALA A 235 -15.72 -3.22 25.38
N LEU A 236 -15.16 -2.95 26.57
CA LEU A 236 -14.63 -3.96 27.47
C LEU A 236 -15.72 -4.92 27.95
N LYS A 237 -16.91 -4.41 28.33
CA LYS A 237 -18.06 -5.25 28.69
C LYS A 237 -18.52 -6.14 27.52
N ALA A 238 -18.59 -5.61 26.31
CA ALA A 238 -18.93 -6.40 25.12
C ALA A 238 -17.88 -7.47 24.81
N PHE A 239 -16.59 -7.12 24.95
CA PHE A 239 -15.48 -8.04 24.76
C PHE A 239 -15.51 -9.20 25.77
N VAL A 240 -15.83 -8.95 27.05
CA VAL A 240 -16.01 -10.02 28.05
C VAL A 240 -17.06 -11.04 27.59
N VAL A 241 -18.21 -10.56 27.10
CA VAL A 241 -19.28 -11.44 26.58
C VAL A 241 -18.83 -12.24 25.37
N GLU A 242 -18.08 -11.63 24.46
CA GLU A 242 -17.51 -12.31 23.28
C GLU A 242 -16.50 -13.40 23.69
N VAL A 243 -15.61 -13.07 24.65
CA VAL A 243 -14.62 -14.03 25.14
C VAL A 243 -15.32 -15.24 25.76
N GLU A 244 -16.27 -15.02 26.67
CA GLU A 244 -17.01 -16.08 27.36
C GLU A 244 -17.83 -16.96 26.41
N SER A 245 -18.44 -16.37 25.37
CA SER A 245 -19.37 -17.08 24.48
C SER A 245 -18.69 -17.86 23.35
N VAL A 246 -17.60 -17.35 22.78
CA VAL A 246 -17.00 -17.90 21.55
C VAL A 246 -15.54 -18.27 21.75
N ILE A 247 -14.73 -17.35 22.30
CA ILE A 247 -13.27 -17.49 22.27
C ILE A 247 -12.81 -18.60 23.22
N LEU A 248 -13.38 -18.67 24.44
CA LEU A 248 -13.01 -19.72 25.41
C LEU A 248 -13.23 -21.13 24.88
N HIS A 249 -14.37 -21.36 24.22
CA HIS A 249 -14.69 -22.68 23.68
C HIS A 249 -13.69 -23.12 22.60
N ASN A 250 -13.32 -22.21 21.69
CA ASN A 250 -12.32 -22.49 20.66
C ASN A 250 -10.94 -22.77 21.26
N MET A 251 -10.53 -22.00 22.28
CA MET A 251 -9.25 -22.22 22.97
C MET A 251 -9.22 -23.56 23.71
N GLU A 252 -10.33 -23.97 24.33
CA GLU A 252 -10.46 -25.28 24.97
C GLU A 252 -10.28 -26.43 23.97
N LEU A 253 -10.90 -26.34 22.78
CA LEU A 253 -10.72 -27.32 21.71
C LEU A 253 -9.26 -27.42 21.25
N LYS A 254 -8.58 -26.28 21.07
CA LYS A 254 -7.14 -26.25 20.73
C LYS A 254 -6.28 -26.89 21.84
N LEU A 255 -6.59 -26.61 23.11
CA LEU A 255 -5.91 -27.23 24.27
C LEU A 255 -6.11 -28.74 24.32
N GLN A 256 -7.31 -29.24 24.02
CA GLN A 256 -7.59 -30.68 23.92
C GLN A 256 -6.77 -31.33 22.79
N GLY A 257 -6.61 -30.62 21.66
CA GLY A 257 -5.70 -31.01 20.59
C GLY A 257 -4.26 -31.15 21.09
N VAL A 258 -3.71 -30.11 21.73
CA VAL A 258 -2.36 -30.14 22.33
C VAL A 258 -2.18 -31.31 23.30
N MET A 259 -3.18 -31.57 24.14
CA MET A 259 -3.14 -32.69 25.09
C MET A 259 -3.02 -34.04 24.37
N SER A 260 -3.72 -34.21 23.25
CA SER A 260 -3.65 -35.44 22.44
C SER A 260 -2.24 -35.68 21.87
N TYR A 261 -1.57 -34.62 21.40
CA TYR A 261 -0.18 -34.70 20.94
C TYR A 261 0.79 -35.07 22.07
N ILE A 262 0.64 -34.45 23.25
CA ILE A 262 1.52 -34.71 24.41
C ILE A 262 1.39 -36.16 24.88
N ILE A 263 0.16 -36.68 24.96
CA ILE A 263 -0.10 -38.07 25.36
C ILE A 263 0.60 -39.02 24.38
N LEU A 264 0.38 -38.85 23.07
CA LEU A 264 1.00 -39.70 22.06
C LEU A 264 2.54 -39.65 22.13
N LEU A 265 3.13 -38.45 22.22
CA LEU A 265 4.58 -38.29 22.17
C LEU A 265 5.26 -38.82 23.43
N SER A 266 4.57 -38.85 24.57
CA SER A 266 5.10 -39.40 25.82
C SER A 266 5.48 -40.88 25.73
N ASP A 267 4.84 -41.64 24.84
CA ASP A 267 5.15 -43.06 24.60
C ASP A 267 6.44 -43.25 23.77
N TYR A 268 6.87 -42.23 23.01
CA TYR A 268 7.92 -42.38 22.00
C TYR A 268 9.17 -41.51 22.20
N VAL A 269 9.04 -40.39 22.93
CA VAL A 269 10.07 -39.36 23.09
C VAL A 269 10.08 -38.80 24.53
N LEU A 270 11.28 -38.55 25.04
CA LEU A 270 11.48 -37.77 26.26
C LEU A 270 11.45 -36.28 25.93
N MET A 271 10.46 -35.56 26.48
CA MET A 271 10.36 -34.11 26.31
C MET A 271 11.54 -33.39 26.97
N ASN A 272 12.03 -32.34 26.31
CA ASN A 272 13.07 -31.50 26.88
C ASN A 272 12.49 -30.45 27.85
N SER A 273 13.36 -29.80 28.62
CA SER A 273 12.95 -28.83 29.64
C SER A 273 12.24 -27.59 29.06
N SER A 274 12.51 -27.23 27.80
CA SER A 274 11.87 -26.10 27.14
C SER A 274 10.43 -26.43 26.75
N GLU A 275 10.22 -27.60 26.13
CA GLU A 275 8.90 -28.11 25.76
C GLU A 275 7.99 -28.27 26.98
N MET A 276 8.52 -28.84 28.07
CA MET A 276 7.77 -29.00 29.32
C MET A 276 7.35 -27.66 29.91
N LYS A 277 8.23 -26.64 29.88
CA LYS A 277 7.90 -25.28 30.34
C LYS A 277 6.80 -24.66 29.48
N GLN A 278 6.91 -24.75 28.16
CA GLN A 278 5.92 -24.20 27.24
C GLN A 278 4.55 -24.85 27.47
N ASN A 279 4.51 -26.19 27.55
CA ASN A 279 3.27 -26.93 27.80
C ASN A 279 2.64 -26.51 29.13
N SER A 280 3.46 -26.47 30.19
CA SER A 280 3.00 -26.04 31.51
C SER A 280 2.42 -24.63 31.48
N CYS A 281 3.06 -23.70 30.76
CA CYS A 281 2.60 -22.32 30.63
C CYS A 281 1.22 -22.26 29.94
N THR A 282 1.04 -22.98 28.83
CA THR A 282 -0.23 -22.99 28.08
C THR A 282 -1.40 -23.50 28.93
N PHE A 283 -1.22 -24.56 29.73
CA PHE A 283 -2.27 -25.03 30.64
C PHE A 283 -2.46 -24.14 31.88
N GLN A 284 -1.39 -23.51 32.37
CA GLN A 284 -1.49 -22.55 33.49
C GLN A 284 -2.31 -21.32 33.13
N TRP A 285 -2.24 -20.84 31.88
CA TRP A 285 -3.09 -19.75 31.41
C TRP A 285 -4.57 -20.06 31.58
N TYR A 286 -5.00 -21.25 31.13
CA TYR A 286 -6.38 -21.70 31.30
C TYR A 286 -6.81 -21.72 32.78
N LEU A 287 -5.93 -22.17 33.69
CA LEU A 287 -6.22 -22.21 35.13
C LEU A 287 -6.29 -20.82 35.79
N ARG A 288 -5.56 -19.83 35.26
CA ARG A 288 -5.56 -18.45 35.79
C ARG A 288 -6.75 -17.62 35.32
N LEU A 289 -7.36 -18.03 34.20
CA LEU A 289 -8.41 -17.28 33.54
C LEU A 289 -9.62 -16.93 34.44
N PRO A 290 -10.13 -17.82 35.31
CA PRO A 290 -11.21 -17.47 36.23
C PRO A 290 -10.85 -16.32 37.19
N GLN A 291 -9.59 -16.27 37.63
CA GLN A 291 -9.11 -15.18 38.49
C GLN A 291 -9.04 -13.86 37.71
N ILE A 292 -8.57 -13.89 36.46
CA ILE A 292 -8.52 -12.71 35.58
C ILE A 292 -9.92 -12.14 35.35
N PHE A 293 -10.92 -13.01 35.11
CA PHE A 293 -12.32 -12.58 34.99
C PHE A 293 -12.86 -11.98 36.28
N GLN A 294 -12.53 -12.56 37.44
CA GLN A 294 -12.93 -12.01 38.73
C GLN A 294 -12.34 -10.60 38.97
N GLU A 295 -11.06 -10.41 38.64
CA GLU A 295 -10.38 -9.11 38.72
C GLU A 295 -10.99 -8.09 37.74
N ASN A 296 -11.29 -8.50 36.50
CA ASN A 296 -11.97 -7.66 35.52
C ASN A 296 -13.38 -7.27 35.97
N CYS A 297 -14.17 -8.19 36.55
CA CYS A 297 -15.50 -7.89 37.08
C CYS A 297 -15.45 -6.77 38.13
N LEU A 298 -14.51 -6.84 39.08
CA LEU A 298 -14.31 -5.81 40.10
C LEU A 298 -13.87 -4.46 39.50
N LEU A 299 -12.97 -4.50 38.50
CA LEU A 299 -12.53 -3.32 37.77
C LEU A 299 -13.71 -2.65 37.05
N VAL A 300 -14.50 -3.42 36.32
CA VAL A 300 -15.66 -2.96 35.56
C VAL A 300 -16.71 -2.37 36.49
N GLU A 301 -17.00 -3.00 37.63
CA GLU A 301 -17.94 -2.49 38.64
C GLU A 301 -17.47 -1.15 39.21
N THR A 302 -16.21 -1.08 39.66
CA THR A 302 -15.61 0.13 40.23
C THR A 302 -15.62 1.29 39.21
N LYS A 303 -15.17 1.01 37.97
CA LYS A 303 -15.12 2.02 36.91
C LYS A 303 -16.49 2.45 36.41
N THR A 304 -17.48 1.55 36.42
CA THR A 304 -18.87 1.90 36.09
C THR A 304 -19.39 2.96 37.06
N VAL A 305 -19.19 2.78 38.36
CA VAL A 305 -19.63 3.76 39.38
C VAL A 305 -18.88 5.08 39.21
N GLU A 306 -17.56 5.04 39.06
CA GLU A 306 -16.73 6.25 38.88
C GLU A 306 -17.17 7.08 37.66
N PHE A 307 -17.40 6.44 36.51
CA PHE A 307 -17.83 7.15 35.29
C PHE A 307 -19.27 7.64 35.37
N GLN A 308 -20.17 6.92 36.05
CA GLN A 308 -21.52 7.40 36.32
C GLN A 308 -21.51 8.67 37.19
N ASP A 309 -20.71 8.69 38.26
CA ASP A 309 -20.56 9.86 39.14
C ASP A 309 -19.95 11.06 38.39
N LEU A 310 -18.92 10.82 37.57
CA LEU A 310 -18.31 11.86 36.74
C LEU A 310 -19.30 12.44 35.71
N LEU A 311 -20.11 11.58 35.06
CA LEU A 311 -21.15 12.01 34.14
C LEU A 311 -22.22 12.86 34.85
N MET A 312 -22.70 12.41 36.01
CA MET A 312 -23.67 13.18 36.81
C MET A 312 -23.14 14.55 37.22
N ASN A 313 -21.87 14.63 37.62
CA ASN A 313 -21.22 15.90 37.96
C ASN A 313 -21.09 16.81 36.74
N ARG A 314 -20.67 16.29 35.58
CA ARG A 314 -20.59 17.06 34.32
C ARG A 314 -21.96 17.60 33.91
N ILE A 315 -23.01 16.79 33.99
CA ILE A 315 -24.39 17.21 33.69
C ILE A 315 -24.84 18.32 34.65
N LYS A 316 -24.52 18.19 35.95
CA LYS A 316 -24.87 19.20 36.96
C LYS A 316 -24.18 20.54 36.68
N VAL A 317 -22.88 20.52 36.38
CA VAL A 317 -22.11 21.73 36.03
C VAL A 317 -22.67 22.37 34.76
N PHE A 318 -22.90 21.58 33.71
CA PHE A 318 -23.48 22.09 32.46
C PHE A 318 -24.85 22.74 32.65
N ARG A 319 -25.70 22.18 33.53
CA ARG A 319 -26.98 22.82 33.89
C ARG A 319 -26.80 24.14 34.64
N GLN A 320 -25.74 24.30 35.42
CA GLN A 320 -25.40 25.59 36.06
C GLN A 320 -24.89 26.60 35.03
N ASP A 321 -24.03 26.16 34.10
CA ASP A 321 -23.55 27.00 33.00
C ASP A 321 -24.71 27.52 32.14
N LEU A 322 -25.68 26.67 31.82
CA LEU A 322 -26.89 27.11 31.09
C LEU A 322 -27.69 28.17 31.85
N LYS A 323 -27.74 28.13 33.19
CA LYS A 323 -28.38 29.20 33.98
C LYS A 323 -27.61 30.51 33.87
N PHE A 324 -26.30 30.44 33.99
CA PHE A 324 -25.43 31.61 33.82
C PHE A 324 -25.50 32.19 32.40
N TYR A 325 -25.66 31.35 31.38
CA TYR A 325 -25.88 31.79 30.01
C TYR A 325 -27.25 32.48 29.84
N ALA A 326 -28.28 32.00 30.52
CA ALA A 326 -29.58 32.67 30.51
C ALA A 326 -29.51 34.08 31.12
N GLU A 327 -28.84 34.22 32.27
CA GLU A 327 -28.61 35.52 32.93
C GLU A 327 -27.82 36.47 32.01
N GLN A 328 -26.77 35.99 31.34
CA GLN A 328 -26.03 36.80 30.36
C GLN A 328 -26.88 37.24 29.16
N VAL A 329 -27.84 36.42 28.71
CA VAL A 329 -28.77 36.85 27.63
C VAL A 329 -29.68 37.99 28.09
N GLU A 330 -30.10 37.98 29.36
CA GLU A 330 -30.92 39.05 29.93
C GLU A 330 -30.15 40.38 30.01
N GLU A 331 -28.83 40.35 30.23
CA GLU A 331 -28.01 41.58 30.22
C GLU A 331 -28.03 42.33 28.88
N PHE A 332 -28.24 41.63 27.75
CA PHE A 332 -28.30 42.27 26.43
C PHE A 332 -29.49 43.22 26.26
N GLU A 333 -30.51 43.13 27.12
CA GLU A 333 -31.61 44.09 27.16
C GLU A 333 -31.13 45.51 27.51
N THR A 334 -29.97 45.63 28.17
CA THR A 334 -29.37 46.91 28.58
C THR A 334 -28.33 47.43 27.59
N TYR A 335 -27.98 46.66 26.56
CA TYR A 335 -26.90 46.99 25.63
C TYR A 335 -27.44 47.76 24.43
N GLY A 336 -27.23 49.07 24.40
CA GLY A 336 -27.74 49.96 23.35
C GLY A 336 -26.84 51.14 22.99
N ASP A 337 -25.58 51.15 23.44
CA ASP A 337 -24.59 52.14 23.03
C ASP A 337 -23.89 51.72 21.72
N ILE A 338 -23.90 52.62 20.73
CA ILE A 338 -23.24 52.40 19.45
C ILE A 338 -21.71 52.34 19.58
N ASN A 339 -21.12 53.02 20.57
CA ASN A 339 -19.68 53.07 20.78
C ASN A 339 -19.12 51.75 21.36
N GLU A 340 -19.97 50.97 22.03
CA GLU A 340 -19.60 49.69 22.63
C GLU A 340 -20.00 48.48 21.78
N LEU A 341 -20.51 48.71 20.56
CA LEU A 341 -21.04 47.68 19.66
C LEU A 341 -20.08 46.51 19.43
N ALA A 342 -18.78 46.79 19.27
CA ALA A 342 -17.76 45.75 19.09
C ALA A 342 -17.65 44.82 20.31
N SER A 343 -17.84 45.36 21.52
CA SER A 343 -17.84 44.59 22.77
C SER A 343 -19.09 43.72 22.86
N TYR A 344 -20.27 44.28 22.57
CA TYR A 344 -21.54 43.56 22.58
C TYR A 344 -21.56 42.42 21.56
N LEU A 345 -21.06 42.69 20.34
CA LEU A 345 -20.96 41.69 19.29
C LEU A 345 -20.03 40.54 19.70
N LYS A 346 -18.88 40.86 20.32
CA LYS A 346 -17.94 39.86 20.82
C LYS A 346 -18.59 38.98 21.89
N LYS A 347 -19.32 39.57 22.84
CA LYS A 347 -20.08 38.82 23.86
C LYS A 347 -21.15 37.93 23.24
N ALA A 348 -21.94 38.45 22.30
CA ALA A 348 -23.00 37.69 21.62
C ALA A 348 -22.43 36.51 20.82
N ARG A 349 -21.36 36.72 20.05
CA ARG A 349 -20.69 35.65 19.30
C ARG A 349 -20.05 34.61 20.21
N SER A 350 -19.45 35.04 21.33
CA SER A 350 -18.89 34.11 22.32
C SER A 350 -19.96 33.23 22.94
N LEU A 351 -21.11 33.81 23.30
CA LEU A 351 -22.21 33.07 23.90
C LEU A 351 -22.90 32.13 22.89
N ASP A 352 -23.09 32.57 21.65
CA ASP A 352 -23.59 31.74 20.55
C ASP A 352 -22.68 30.53 20.29
N LYS A 353 -21.35 30.74 20.31
CA LYS A 353 -20.38 29.65 20.21
C LYS A 353 -20.50 28.68 21.39
N LEU A 354 -20.56 29.16 22.64
CA LEU A 354 -20.74 28.31 23.82
C LEU A 354 -22.03 27.49 23.74
N LEU A 355 -23.12 28.08 23.24
CA LEU A 355 -24.39 27.37 23.04
C LEU A 355 -24.27 26.33 21.92
N ALA A 356 -23.54 26.59 20.84
CA ALA A 356 -23.27 25.63 19.77
C ALA A 356 -22.43 24.45 20.27
N ASP A 357 -21.32 24.72 20.97
CA ASP A 357 -20.47 23.70 21.61
C ASP A 357 -21.28 22.88 22.64
N GLY A 358 -22.25 23.53 23.30
CA GLY A 358 -23.20 22.88 24.19
C GLY A 358 -24.09 21.83 23.50
N LEU A 359 -24.43 21.97 22.21
CA LEU A 359 -25.18 20.93 21.49
C LEU A 359 -24.37 19.65 21.31
N GLU A 360 -23.09 19.78 20.96
CA GLU A 360 -22.20 18.63 20.85
C GLU A 360 -21.98 17.98 22.21
N THR A 361 -21.85 18.79 23.27
CA THR A 361 -21.78 18.29 24.65
C THR A 361 -23.02 17.50 25.05
N ILE A 362 -24.23 17.99 24.70
CA ILE A 362 -25.49 17.27 24.95
C ILE A 362 -25.51 15.93 24.20
N LYS A 363 -25.10 15.88 22.93
CA LYS A 363 -25.02 14.62 22.18
C LYS A 363 -24.11 13.61 22.87
N LEU A 364 -22.94 14.05 23.34
CA LEU A 364 -22.01 13.20 24.08
C LEU A 364 -22.63 12.68 25.38
N PHE A 365 -23.33 13.53 26.14
CA PHE A 365 -24.07 13.08 27.33
C PHE A 365 -25.12 12.04 26.99
N ASN A 366 -25.95 12.26 25.96
CA ASN A 366 -27.00 11.31 25.59
C ASN A 366 -26.43 9.94 25.16
N VAL A 367 -25.29 9.92 24.46
CA VAL A 367 -24.59 8.68 24.11
C VAL A 367 -24.10 7.95 25.37
N GLU A 368 -23.48 8.66 26.32
CA GLU A 368 -23.03 8.07 27.59
C GLU A 368 -24.23 7.60 28.46
N GLU A 369 -25.31 8.38 28.55
CA GLU A 369 -26.54 8.04 29.26
C GLU A 369 -27.20 6.79 28.67
N SER A 370 -27.35 6.73 27.33
CA SER A 370 -27.90 5.56 26.65
C SER A 370 -27.02 4.33 26.85
N ALA A 371 -25.70 4.48 26.87
CA ALA A 371 -24.77 3.38 27.10
C ALA A 371 -24.93 2.77 28.50
N PHE A 372 -25.23 3.58 29.52
CA PHE A 372 -25.58 3.11 30.86
C PHE A 372 -27.06 2.66 31.00
N GLY A 373 -27.87 2.76 29.95
CA GLY A 373 -29.30 2.44 29.97
C GLY A 373 -30.15 3.47 30.70
N TRP A 374 -29.67 4.71 30.84
CA TRP A 374 -30.42 5.81 31.43
C TRP A 374 -31.37 6.44 30.40
N GLN A 375 -32.35 7.19 30.89
CA GLN A 375 -33.19 8.02 30.03
C GLN A 375 -32.42 9.25 29.59
N GLU A 376 -32.46 9.57 28.30
CA GLU A 376 -31.76 10.73 27.74
C GLU A 376 -32.27 12.04 28.35
N SER A 377 -31.33 12.87 28.81
CA SER A 377 -31.60 14.18 29.33
C SER A 377 -32.01 15.17 28.23
N HIS A 378 -33.05 15.96 28.47
CA HIS A 378 -33.47 17.03 27.57
C HIS A 378 -33.12 18.42 28.13
N TYR A 379 -32.65 19.31 27.25
CA TYR A 379 -32.15 20.65 27.62
C TYR A 379 -32.91 21.76 26.88
N PRO A 380 -34.23 21.94 27.12
CA PRO A 380 -35.03 22.95 26.44
C PRO A 380 -34.54 24.38 26.71
N VAL A 381 -33.96 24.61 27.90
CA VAL A 381 -33.43 25.91 28.32
C VAL A 381 -32.32 26.40 27.38
N ARG A 382 -31.44 25.52 26.89
CA ARG A 382 -30.41 25.88 25.90
C ARG A 382 -31.02 26.44 24.63
N LYS A 383 -32.08 25.80 24.11
CA LYS A 383 -32.78 26.25 22.90
C LYS A 383 -33.44 27.61 23.15
N GLN A 384 -34.11 27.77 24.30
CA GLN A 384 -34.70 29.05 24.67
C GLN A 384 -33.68 30.19 24.75
N ILE A 385 -32.48 29.93 25.30
CA ILE A 385 -31.40 30.92 25.35
C ILE A 385 -30.92 31.28 23.93
N ALA A 386 -30.70 30.28 23.07
CA ALA A 386 -30.28 30.51 21.68
C ALA A 386 -31.32 31.30 20.88
N ASP A 387 -32.60 30.93 21.00
CA ASP A 387 -33.71 31.61 20.33
C ASP A 387 -33.86 33.06 20.83
N LYS A 388 -33.63 33.31 22.13
CA LYS A 388 -33.59 34.67 22.70
C LYS A 388 -32.37 35.48 22.25
N LEU A 389 -31.19 34.87 22.13
CA LEU A 389 -29.95 35.55 21.73
C LEU A 389 -29.90 35.91 20.24
N ALA A 390 -30.53 35.09 19.40
CA ALA A 390 -30.51 35.20 17.94
C ALA A 390 -30.83 36.63 17.40
N PRO A 391 -31.92 37.30 17.82
CA PRO A 391 -32.22 38.64 17.32
C PRO A 391 -31.18 39.68 17.77
N TYR A 392 -30.61 39.56 18.98
CA TYR A 392 -29.58 40.49 19.47
C TYR A 392 -28.30 40.37 18.66
N LYS A 393 -27.86 39.13 18.43
CA LYS A 393 -26.71 38.85 17.58
C LYS A 393 -26.92 39.39 16.16
N LYS A 394 -28.10 39.13 15.56
CA LYS A 394 -28.45 39.64 14.23
C LYS A 394 -28.38 41.16 14.18
N LEU A 395 -28.87 41.85 15.21
CA LEU A 395 -28.78 43.31 15.33
C LEU A 395 -27.32 43.78 15.37
N TYR A 396 -26.49 43.24 16.26
CA TYR A 396 -25.10 43.69 16.37
C TYR A 396 -24.26 43.36 15.14
N ASP A 397 -24.48 42.20 14.51
CA ASP A 397 -23.84 41.83 13.26
C ASP A 397 -24.18 42.83 12.15
N ASN A 398 -25.48 43.12 11.94
CA ASN A 398 -25.91 44.06 10.89
C ASN A 398 -25.43 45.49 11.17
N CYS A 399 -25.54 45.97 12.41
CA CYS A 399 -25.05 47.30 12.78
C CYS A 399 -23.52 47.42 12.58
N SER A 400 -22.76 46.42 13.02
CA SER A 400 -21.29 46.47 12.94
C SER A 400 -20.79 46.33 11.51
N GLU A 401 -21.41 45.46 10.72
CA GLU A 401 -21.07 45.28 9.31
C GLU A 401 -21.41 46.54 8.51
N TYR A 402 -22.58 47.12 8.74
CA TYR A 402 -22.96 48.38 8.11
C TYR A 402 -21.99 49.51 8.46
N LEU A 403 -21.67 49.74 9.74
CA LEU A 403 -20.76 50.82 10.13
C LEU A 403 -19.36 50.63 9.52
N SER A 404 -18.86 49.40 9.50
CA SER A 404 -17.58 49.10 8.85
C SER A 404 -17.62 49.35 7.34
N LYS A 405 -18.70 48.94 6.66
CA LYS A 405 -18.87 49.16 5.22
C LYS A 405 -19.07 50.64 4.91
N PHE A 406 -19.84 51.35 5.73
CA PHE A 406 -20.04 52.79 5.64
C PHE A 406 -18.73 53.54 5.73
N ASP A 407 -17.88 53.23 6.72
CA ASP A 407 -16.55 53.85 6.84
C ASP A 407 -15.70 53.60 5.59
N ILE A 408 -15.70 52.37 5.09
CA ILE A 408 -14.98 51.99 3.88
C ILE A 408 -15.51 52.76 2.65
N TRP A 409 -16.82 52.79 2.42
CA TRP A 409 -17.43 53.47 1.29
C TRP A 409 -17.22 54.98 1.35
N THR A 410 -17.21 55.54 2.56
CA THR A 410 -17.08 56.99 2.80
C THR A 410 -15.64 57.47 2.65
N GLN A 411 -14.66 56.69 3.10
CA GLN A 411 -13.23 57.04 3.10
C GLN A 411 -12.49 56.56 1.84
N SER A 412 -13.06 55.63 1.08
CA SER A 412 -12.43 55.19 -0.16
C SER A 412 -12.63 56.20 -1.28
N LYS A 413 -11.72 56.15 -2.26
CA LYS A 413 -11.85 56.91 -3.50
C LYS A 413 -13.18 56.61 -4.20
N ILE A 414 -13.87 57.64 -4.67
CA ILE A 414 -15.11 57.50 -5.43
C ILE A 414 -14.91 56.63 -6.70
N GLY A 415 -15.83 55.69 -6.94
CA GLY A 415 -15.75 54.73 -8.05
C GLY A 415 -14.85 53.51 -7.79
N THR A 416 -14.28 53.36 -6.58
CA THR A 416 -13.56 52.13 -6.20
C THR A 416 -14.49 50.93 -6.07
N TYR A 417 -15.69 51.16 -5.51
CA TYR A 417 -16.74 50.16 -5.35
C TYR A 417 -17.87 50.44 -6.33
N ASN A 418 -18.50 49.37 -6.80
CA ASN A 418 -19.62 49.46 -7.72
C ASN A 418 -20.84 50.06 -6.99
N PRO A 419 -21.40 51.19 -7.46
CA PRO A 419 -22.54 51.84 -6.83
C PRO A 419 -23.79 50.96 -6.67
N VAL A 420 -24.04 50.04 -7.62
CA VAL A 420 -25.19 49.12 -7.57
C VAL A 420 -25.07 48.14 -6.41
N ASP A 421 -23.85 47.66 -6.14
CA ASP A 421 -23.60 46.72 -5.05
C ASP A 421 -23.75 47.43 -3.69
N ILE A 422 -23.32 48.70 -3.59
CA ILE A 422 -23.55 49.54 -2.42
C ILE A 422 -25.05 49.73 -2.18
N ASP A 423 -25.84 50.08 -3.21
CA ASP A 423 -27.29 50.26 -3.08
C ASP A 423 -27.99 48.99 -2.58
N SER A 424 -27.62 47.84 -3.16
CA SER A 424 -28.14 46.54 -2.76
C SER A 424 -27.83 46.23 -1.28
N ASP A 425 -26.58 46.45 -0.85
CA ASP A 425 -26.16 46.23 0.54
C ASP A 425 -26.88 47.19 1.51
N VAL A 426 -27.00 48.47 1.16
CA VAL A 426 -27.70 49.49 1.96
C VAL A 426 -29.18 49.13 2.12
N ASN A 427 -29.83 48.66 1.05
CA ASN A 427 -31.22 48.21 1.11
C ASN A 427 -31.37 46.94 1.96
N LEU A 428 -30.43 46.00 1.86
CA LEU A 428 -30.39 44.81 2.72
C LEU A 428 -30.26 45.16 4.21
N PHE A 429 -29.32 46.04 4.56
CA PHE A 429 -29.15 46.49 5.94
C PHE A 429 -30.38 47.26 6.42
N TYR A 430 -30.99 48.07 5.57
CA TYR A 430 -32.21 48.81 5.90
C TYR A 430 -33.39 47.88 6.24
N GLU A 431 -33.68 46.90 5.39
CA GLU A 431 -34.73 45.90 5.62
C GLU A 431 -34.45 45.13 6.93
N ASN A 432 -33.23 44.63 7.10
CA ASN A 432 -32.84 43.87 8.29
C ASN A 432 -32.96 44.68 9.58
N ILE A 433 -32.47 45.93 9.59
CA ILE A 433 -32.53 46.79 10.77
C ILE A 433 -33.96 47.24 11.05
N SER A 434 -34.76 47.54 10.03
CA SER A 434 -36.18 47.90 10.20
C SER A 434 -37.00 46.75 10.80
N ASP A 435 -36.76 45.51 10.36
CA ASP A 435 -37.41 44.35 10.93
C ASP A 435 -36.96 44.09 12.37
N LEU A 436 -35.67 44.25 12.66
CA LEU A 436 -35.15 44.12 14.03
C LEU A 436 -35.67 45.22 14.95
N GLU A 437 -35.84 46.45 14.46
CA GLU A 437 -36.44 47.55 15.22
C GLU A 437 -37.87 47.22 15.67
N LYS A 438 -38.67 46.57 14.81
CA LYS A 438 -40.01 46.05 15.15
C LYS A 438 -39.93 44.93 16.18
N VAL A 439 -38.94 44.04 16.10
CA VAL A 439 -38.73 42.96 17.08
C VAL A 439 -38.40 43.53 18.46
N PHE A 440 -37.60 44.60 18.53
CA PHE A 440 -37.14 45.20 19.78
C PHE A 440 -38.03 46.29 20.34
N THR A 441 -39.25 46.50 19.84
CA THR A 441 -40.13 47.62 20.29
C THR A 441 -40.37 47.67 21.81
N HIS A 442 -40.26 46.53 22.50
CA HIS A 442 -40.43 46.44 23.96
C HIS A 442 -39.12 46.56 24.76
N PHE A 443 -37.96 46.62 24.11
CA PHE A 443 -36.63 46.72 24.73
C PHE A 443 -35.98 48.06 24.40
N GLN A 444 -35.93 48.95 25.38
CA GLN A 444 -35.56 50.36 25.18
C GLN A 444 -34.17 50.56 24.55
N GLU A 445 -33.13 49.87 25.06
CA GLU A 445 -31.75 50.10 24.63
C GLU A 445 -31.43 49.49 23.25
N PRO A 446 -31.76 48.20 22.95
CA PRO A 446 -31.60 47.63 21.62
C PRO A 446 -32.43 48.35 20.55
N HIS A 447 -33.65 48.79 20.90
CA HIS A 447 -34.49 49.58 20.00
C HIS A 447 -33.85 50.93 19.68
N ARG A 448 -33.28 51.62 20.69
CA ARG A 448 -32.56 52.88 20.46
C ARG A 448 -31.39 52.68 19.49
N LEU A 449 -30.61 51.60 19.66
CA LEU A 449 -29.51 51.27 18.76
C LEU A 449 -29.99 51.02 17.33
N ALA A 450 -31.02 50.18 17.15
CA ALA A 450 -31.60 49.88 15.84
C ALA A 450 -32.10 51.17 15.16
N ASN A 451 -32.84 52.01 15.88
CA ASN A 451 -33.36 53.27 15.34
C ASN A 451 -32.23 54.25 15.00
N THR A 452 -31.19 54.36 15.83
CA THR A 452 -30.02 55.21 15.55
C THR A 452 -29.32 54.80 14.25
N VAL A 453 -29.08 53.50 14.07
CA VAL A 453 -28.46 52.98 12.84
C VAL A 453 -29.39 53.11 11.64
N ARG A 454 -30.71 52.93 11.81
CA ARG A 454 -31.70 53.17 10.75
C ARG A 454 -31.71 54.62 10.28
N LEU A 455 -31.67 55.58 11.20
CA LEU A 455 -31.58 57.01 10.85
C LEU A 455 -30.27 57.32 10.12
N HIS A 456 -29.17 56.68 10.52
CA HIS A 456 -27.90 56.81 9.82
C HIS A 456 -27.96 56.23 8.39
N LEU A 457 -28.64 55.09 8.22
CA LEU A 457 -28.93 54.50 6.90
C LEU A 457 -29.82 55.41 6.04
N ASP A 458 -30.87 56.01 6.62
CA ASP A 458 -31.75 56.96 5.93
C ASP A 458 -30.94 58.14 5.39
N ASN A 459 -30.09 58.75 6.24
CA ASN A 459 -29.21 59.84 5.81
C ASN A 459 -28.25 59.41 4.71
N PHE A 460 -27.65 58.21 4.81
CA PHE A 460 -26.76 57.71 3.75
C PHE A 460 -27.50 57.46 2.42
N LYS A 461 -28.77 57.01 2.48
CA LYS A 461 -29.60 56.81 1.29
C LYS A 461 -29.84 58.10 0.52
N GLU A 462 -29.90 59.25 1.18
CA GLU A 462 -30.03 60.56 0.51
C GLU A 462 -28.83 60.85 -0.42
N HIS A 463 -27.64 60.34 -0.07
CA HIS A 463 -26.41 60.49 -0.86
C HIS A 463 -26.26 59.45 -1.98
N MET A 464 -27.15 58.46 -2.09
CA MET A 464 -27.04 57.39 -3.11
C MET A 464 -27.05 57.89 -4.56
N PRO A 465 -27.87 58.88 -4.96
CA PRO A 465 -27.82 59.42 -6.32
C PRO A 465 -26.44 59.98 -6.70
N LEU A 466 -25.73 60.59 -5.73
CA LEU A 466 -24.37 61.07 -5.92
C LEU A 466 -23.39 59.91 -6.18
N ILE A 467 -23.49 58.85 -5.38
CA ILE A 467 -22.66 57.64 -5.51
C ILE A 467 -22.91 56.94 -6.86
N MET A 468 -24.18 56.79 -7.26
CA MET A 468 -24.57 56.19 -8.54
C MET A 468 -24.01 56.98 -9.73
N THR A 469 -23.98 58.31 -9.61
CA THR A 469 -23.56 59.18 -10.71
C THR A 469 -22.04 59.25 -10.82
N LEU A 470 -21.34 59.57 -9.73
CA LEU A 470 -19.88 59.80 -9.73
C LEU A 470 -19.05 58.54 -9.47
N GLY A 471 -19.67 57.48 -8.95
CA GLY A 471 -19.06 56.16 -8.82
C GLY A 471 -19.16 55.30 -10.09
N ASN A 472 -19.70 55.85 -11.18
CA ASN A 472 -19.85 55.14 -12.45
C ASN A 472 -18.46 54.74 -13.03
N PRO A 473 -18.19 53.43 -13.22
CA PRO A 473 -16.90 52.96 -13.74
C PRO A 473 -16.64 53.36 -15.21
N GLY A 474 -17.65 53.86 -15.93
CA GLY A 474 -17.48 54.44 -17.26
C GLY A 474 -16.81 55.82 -17.28
N LEU A 475 -16.71 56.50 -16.13
CA LEU A 475 -16.06 57.80 -16.04
C LEU A 475 -14.56 57.70 -16.31
N LYS A 476 -14.07 58.59 -17.17
CA LYS A 476 -12.67 58.69 -17.61
C LYS A 476 -12.22 60.14 -17.47
N ASP A 477 -10.93 60.42 -17.61
CA ASP A 477 -10.37 61.77 -17.38
C ASP A 477 -11.14 62.89 -18.09
N ARG A 478 -11.55 62.68 -19.35
CA ARG A 478 -12.41 63.62 -20.11
C ARG A 478 -13.76 63.93 -19.44
N HIS A 479 -14.38 62.95 -18.80
CA HIS A 479 -15.65 63.11 -18.09
C HIS A 479 -15.43 63.87 -16.77
N TRP A 480 -14.30 63.63 -16.10
CA TRP A 480 -13.92 64.38 -14.90
C TRP A 480 -13.58 65.83 -15.19
N GLU A 481 -13.02 66.14 -16.37
CA GLU A 481 -12.87 67.52 -16.85
C GLU A 481 -14.22 68.22 -17.04
N MET A 482 -15.19 67.56 -17.69
CA MET A 482 -16.57 68.08 -17.83
C MET A 482 -17.26 68.29 -16.48
N ILE A 483 -17.08 67.34 -15.54
CA ILE A 483 -17.59 67.47 -14.17
C ILE A 483 -16.92 68.65 -13.45
N SER A 484 -15.60 68.83 -13.62
CA SER A 484 -14.87 69.98 -13.05
C SER A 484 -15.36 71.33 -13.61
N GLU A 485 -15.67 71.40 -14.89
CA GLU A 485 -16.25 72.59 -15.53
C GLU A 485 -17.67 72.91 -14.99
N ILE A 486 -18.46 71.88 -14.69
CA ILE A 486 -19.82 72.04 -14.14
C ILE A 486 -19.78 72.68 -12.75
N VAL A 487 -18.82 72.28 -11.90
CA VAL A 487 -18.69 72.75 -10.51
C VAL A 487 -17.82 74.01 -10.39
N GLY A 488 -16.95 74.27 -11.35
CA GLY A 488 -16.10 75.46 -11.41
C GLY A 488 -14.77 75.35 -10.64
N PHE A 489 -14.39 74.14 -10.19
CA PHE A 489 -13.09 73.84 -9.59
C PHE A 489 -12.62 72.43 -10.00
N PRO A 490 -11.30 72.13 -9.98
CA PRO A 490 -10.79 70.87 -10.47
C PRO A 490 -11.15 69.71 -9.54
N LEU A 491 -12.00 68.81 -10.03
CA LEU A 491 -12.31 67.51 -9.44
C LEU A 491 -11.52 66.44 -10.19
N LYS A 492 -10.44 65.96 -9.58
CA LYS A 492 -9.62 64.88 -10.13
C LYS A 492 -9.94 63.58 -9.40
N PRO A 493 -10.07 62.45 -10.10
CA PRO A 493 -10.26 61.15 -9.47
C PRO A 493 -8.92 60.65 -8.90
N ASP A 494 -8.39 61.31 -7.89
CA ASP A 494 -7.23 60.87 -7.12
C ASP A 494 -7.66 60.08 -5.87
N ALA A 495 -6.69 59.57 -5.11
CA ALA A 495 -6.98 58.85 -3.87
C ALA A 495 -7.63 59.75 -2.81
N ASP A 496 -7.52 61.07 -2.99
CA ASP A 496 -8.05 62.09 -2.10
C ASP A 496 -9.53 62.39 -2.36
N LEU A 497 -10.08 62.06 -3.53
CA LEU A 497 -11.49 62.28 -3.85
C LEU A 497 -12.39 61.18 -3.26
N THR A 498 -12.70 61.30 -1.97
CA THR A 498 -13.56 60.37 -1.22
C THR A 498 -15.01 60.85 -1.18
N LEU A 499 -15.95 59.94 -0.92
CA LEU A 499 -17.37 60.31 -0.77
C LEU A 499 -17.59 61.35 0.33
N ALA A 500 -16.87 61.25 1.46
CA ALA A 500 -16.92 62.28 2.51
C ALA A 500 -16.62 63.69 1.97
N LYS A 501 -15.54 63.84 1.20
CA LYS A 501 -15.16 65.15 0.66
C LYS A 501 -16.17 65.65 -0.38
N LEU A 502 -16.78 64.75 -1.16
CA LEU A 502 -17.82 65.13 -2.12
C LEU A 502 -19.07 65.66 -1.40
N ILE A 503 -19.47 65.01 -0.30
CA ILE A 503 -20.57 65.48 0.54
C ILE A 503 -20.20 66.85 1.17
N ASP A 504 -18.98 66.99 1.71
CA ASP A 504 -18.50 68.25 2.29
C ASP A 504 -18.45 69.41 1.28
N TYR A 505 -18.15 69.12 0.01
CA TYR A 505 -18.17 70.11 -1.06
C TYR A 505 -19.58 70.52 -1.51
N GLY A 506 -20.63 69.86 -1.01
CA GLY A 506 -22.02 70.21 -1.30
C GLY A 506 -22.39 70.08 -2.77
N ILE A 507 -21.73 69.17 -3.50
CA ILE A 507 -21.91 69.04 -4.96
C ILE A 507 -23.25 68.37 -5.35
N GLU A 508 -24.09 68.07 -4.37
CA GLU A 508 -25.39 67.41 -4.54
C GLU A 508 -26.36 68.24 -5.38
N GLU A 509 -26.26 69.57 -5.32
CA GLU A 509 -27.06 70.47 -6.14
C GLU A 509 -26.81 70.30 -7.66
N TYR A 510 -25.66 69.71 -8.02
CA TYR A 510 -25.25 69.49 -9.42
C TYR A 510 -25.53 68.08 -9.93
N ILE A 511 -26.12 67.18 -9.13
CA ILE A 511 -26.35 65.76 -9.49
C ILE A 511 -27.04 65.61 -10.84
N ALA A 512 -28.13 66.35 -11.10
CA ALA A 512 -28.86 66.28 -12.36
C ALA A 512 -28.00 66.63 -13.59
N ARG A 513 -26.96 67.48 -13.42
CA ARG A 513 -26.01 67.81 -14.50
C ARG A 513 -24.94 66.72 -14.63
N PHE A 514 -24.50 66.13 -13.53
CA PHE A 514 -23.56 65.01 -13.54
C PHE A 514 -24.18 63.75 -14.15
N GLU A 515 -25.47 63.51 -13.94
CA GLU A 515 -26.19 62.36 -14.51
C GLU A 515 -26.07 62.33 -16.03
N VAL A 516 -26.18 63.49 -16.70
CA VAL A 516 -26.01 63.59 -18.16
C VAL A 516 -24.60 63.17 -18.60
N VAL A 517 -23.57 63.58 -17.85
CA VAL A 517 -22.17 63.22 -18.14
C VAL A 517 -21.93 61.74 -17.85
N SER A 518 -22.47 61.23 -16.75
CA SER A 518 -22.36 59.83 -16.33
C SER A 518 -23.07 58.89 -17.32
N ASP A 519 -24.26 59.26 -17.80
CA ASP A 519 -24.99 58.53 -18.84
C ASP A 519 -24.21 58.48 -20.16
N SER A 520 -23.58 59.60 -20.54
CA SER A 520 -22.68 59.63 -21.71
C SER A 520 -21.52 58.67 -21.51
N ALA A 521 -20.89 58.71 -20.34
CA ALA A 521 -19.76 57.85 -19.99
C ALA A 521 -20.11 56.36 -20.02
N THR A 522 -21.30 55.98 -19.52
CA THR A 522 -21.81 54.60 -19.60
C THR A 522 -21.96 54.13 -21.05
N LYS A 523 -22.55 54.98 -21.91
CA LYS A 523 -22.77 54.65 -23.32
C LYS A 523 -21.45 54.57 -24.10
N GLU A 524 -20.50 55.45 -23.80
CA GLU A 524 -19.14 55.41 -24.33
C GLU A 524 -18.39 54.14 -23.92
N ASN A 525 -18.42 53.77 -22.63
CA ASN A 525 -17.78 52.56 -22.12
C ASN A 525 -18.35 51.29 -22.75
N ASN A 526 -19.68 51.23 -22.94
CA ASN A 526 -20.32 50.11 -23.62
C ASN A 526 -19.90 50.01 -25.10
N LEU A 527 -19.73 51.14 -25.78
CA LEU A 527 -19.25 51.20 -27.15
C LEU A 527 -17.80 50.72 -27.25
N GLU A 528 -16.94 51.16 -26.33
CA GLU A 528 -15.55 50.72 -26.24
C GLU A 528 -15.41 49.22 -25.94
N LYS A 529 -16.18 48.68 -24.99
CA LYS A 529 -16.18 47.24 -24.70
C LYS A 529 -16.56 46.42 -25.92
N LYS A 530 -17.60 46.83 -26.66
CA LYS A 530 -18.00 46.18 -27.91
C LYS A 530 -16.89 46.24 -28.97
N LEU A 531 -16.19 47.37 -29.09
CA LEU A 531 -15.07 47.52 -30.04
C LEU A 531 -13.94 46.56 -29.70
N ASN A 532 -13.50 46.58 -28.45
CA ASN A 532 -12.40 45.74 -27.97
C ASN A 532 -12.74 44.25 -28.09
N GLN A 533 -13.97 43.86 -27.74
CA GLN A 533 -14.43 42.48 -27.92
C GLN A 533 -14.31 42.04 -29.38
N MET A 534 -14.80 42.85 -30.34
CA MET A 534 -14.63 42.53 -31.76
C MET A 534 -13.15 42.38 -32.12
N MET A 535 -12.28 43.28 -31.68
CA MET A 535 -10.85 43.20 -31.98
C MET A 535 -10.17 41.95 -31.40
N GLU A 536 -10.56 41.51 -30.20
CA GLU A 536 -10.03 40.28 -29.58
C GLU A 536 -10.48 39.04 -30.35
N GLU A 537 -11.75 38.95 -30.77
CA GLU A 537 -12.26 37.82 -31.57
C GLU A 537 -11.46 37.62 -32.87
N TRP A 538 -10.95 38.70 -33.47
CA TRP A 538 -10.10 38.63 -34.66
C TRP A 538 -8.64 38.21 -34.39
N LYS A 539 -8.15 38.24 -33.14
CA LYS A 539 -6.77 37.82 -32.82
C LYS A 539 -6.60 36.31 -32.88
N GLU A 540 -7.65 35.56 -32.54
CA GLU A 540 -7.63 34.10 -32.51
C GLU A 540 -8.02 33.48 -33.87
N MET A 541 -8.50 34.31 -34.80
CA MET A 541 -8.97 33.84 -36.10
C MET A 541 -7.81 33.37 -36.99
N GLN A 542 -7.92 32.16 -37.54
CA GLN A 542 -6.89 31.52 -38.36
C GLN A 542 -7.47 31.03 -39.69
N PHE A 543 -6.76 31.31 -40.78
CA PHE A 543 -7.09 30.73 -42.08
C PHE A 543 -6.64 29.27 -42.16
N THR A 544 -7.55 28.39 -42.60
CA THR A 544 -7.24 26.97 -42.78
C THR A 544 -6.80 26.70 -44.21
N LEU A 545 -5.58 26.21 -44.37
CA LEU A 545 -5.01 25.80 -45.65
C LEU A 545 -5.13 24.28 -45.82
N ALA A 546 -5.80 23.84 -46.89
CA ALA A 546 -5.94 22.44 -47.25
C ALA A 546 -5.05 22.09 -48.46
N SER A 547 -4.40 20.93 -48.42
CA SER A 547 -3.63 20.43 -49.57
C SER A 547 -4.56 20.18 -50.76
N TYR A 548 -4.21 20.71 -51.93
CA TYR A 548 -4.97 20.50 -53.15
C TYR A 548 -4.36 19.35 -53.96
N ARG A 549 -4.97 18.16 -53.88
CA ARG A 549 -4.53 16.93 -54.59
C ARG A 549 -3.04 16.63 -54.32
N ASP A 550 -2.34 16.09 -55.32
CA ASP A 550 -0.91 15.74 -55.28
C ASP A 550 0.01 16.84 -55.88
N THR A 551 -0.49 18.08 -56.01
CA THR A 551 0.27 19.18 -56.66
C THR A 551 1.32 19.81 -55.74
N GLY A 552 1.27 19.53 -54.44
CA GLY A 552 2.11 20.17 -53.43
C GLY A 552 1.71 21.62 -53.08
N THR A 553 0.55 22.08 -53.57
CA THR A 553 0.00 23.43 -53.31
C THR A 553 -1.13 23.38 -52.30
N TYR A 554 -1.30 24.44 -51.51
CA TYR A 554 -2.37 24.58 -50.52
C TYR A 554 -3.38 25.64 -50.95
N ILE A 555 -4.66 25.38 -50.69
CA ILE A 555 -5.78 26.29 -50.96
C ILE A 555 -6.45 26.70 -49.65
N LEU A 556 -7.02 27.91 -49.61
CA LEU A 556 -7.90 28.32 -48.52
C LEU A 556 -9.13 27.42 -48.48
N SER A 557 -9.48 26.94 -47.29
CA SER A 557 -10.61 26.06 -47.03
C SER A 557 -11.36 26.51 -45.78
N ALA A 558 -12.64 26.14 -45.67
CA ALA A 558 -13.49 26.44 -44.50
C ALA A 558 -13.54 27.94 -44.13
N VAL A 559 -13.69 28.82 -45.13
CA VAL A 559 -13.71 30.28 -44.93
C VAL A 559 -15.10 30.84 -44.60
N ASP A 560 -16.16 30.03 -44.64
CA ASP A 560 -17.55 30.46 -44.44
C ASP A 560 -17.74 31.16 -43.09
N GLU A 561 -17.16 30.62 -42.01
CA GLU A 561 -17.22 31.21 -40.67
C GLU A 561 -16.51 32.56 -40.59
N ILE A 562 -15.37 32.69 -41.30
CA ILE A 562 -14.60 33.94 -41.39
C ILE A 562 -15.42 35.01 -42.13
N GLN A 563 -16.07 34.63 -43.23
CA GLN A 563 -16.91 35.56 -44.02
C GLN A 563 -18.13 36.02 -43.22
N VAL A 564 -18.81 35.12 -42.51
CA VAL A 564 -19.96 35.47 -41.66
C VAL A 564 -19.54 36.42 -40.54
N LEU A 565 -18.42 36.15 -39.86
CA LEU A 565 -17.90 37.05 -38.81
C LEU A 565 -17.49 38.41 -39.38
N LEU A 566 -16.89 38.43 -40.57
CA LEU A 566 -16.48 39.65 -41.26
C LEU A 566 -17.66 40.55 -41.59
N ASP A 567 -18.72 40.00 -42.19
CA ASP A 567 -19.93 40.76 -42.52
C ASP A 567 -20.61 41.31 -41.26
N ASP A 568 -20.75 40.49 -40.22
CA ASP A 568 -21.34 40.92 -38.94
C ASP A 568 -20.51 42.03 -38.27
N HIS A 569 -19.18 41.90 -38.23
CA HIS A 569 -18.31 42.90 -37.61
C HIS A 569 -18.24 44.19 -38.42
N ILE A 570 -18.37 44.14 -39.75
CA ILE A 570 -18.50 45.34 -40.60
C ILE A 570 -19.79 46.09 -40.26
N VAL A 571 -20.93 45.39 -40.21
CA VAL A 571 -22.23 46.02 -39.88
C VAL A 571 -22.24 46.59 -38.46
N LYS A 572 -21.69 45.85 -37.48
CA LYS A 572 -21.53 46.33 -36.09
C LYS A 572 -20.64 47.58 -36.03
N THR A 573 -19.51 47.58 -36.73
CA THR A 573 -18.58 48.73 -36.76
C THR A 573 -19.24 49.96 -37.39
N GLN A 574 -19.99 49.80 -38.48
CA GLN A 574 -20.79 50.88 -39.10
C GLN A 574 -21.86 51.42 -38.15
N THR A 575 -22.54 50.53 -37.41
CA THR A 575 -23.53 50.91 -36.41
C THR A 575 -22.88 51.73 -35.28
N MET A 576 -21.71 51.31 -34.81
CA MET A 576 -20.94 52.01 -33.79
C MET A 576 -20.44 53.37 -34.26
N LYS A 577 -20.03 53.47 -35.53
CA LYS A 577 -19.61 54.73 -36.16
C LYS A 577 -20.71 55.79 -36.18
N ASN A 578 -21.97 55.37 -36.32
CA ASN A 578 -23.12 56.27 -36.34
C ASN A 578 -23.64 56.63 -34.92
N SER A 579 -23.02 56.12 -33.87
CA SER A 579 -23.40 56.44 -32.49
C SER A 579 -23.07 57.89 -32.15
N PRO A 580 -23.95 58.64 -31.46
CA PRO A 580 -23.64 60.00 -30.99
C PRO A 580 -22.49 60.02 -29.96
N PHE A 581 -22.14 58.87 -29.37
CA PHE A 581 -21.06 58.70 -28.39
C PHE A 581 -19.75 58.21 -29.01
N VAL A 582 -19.65 58.16 -30.35
CA VAL A 582 -18.47 57.63 -31.05
C VAL A 582 -17.24 58.53 -30.96
N LYS A 583 -17.43 59.85 -30.73
CA LYS A 583 -16.42 60.89 -30.94
C LYS A 583 -15.02 60.57 -30.37
N PRO A 584 -14.86 60.02 -29.15
CA PRO A 584 -13.53 59.68 -28.62
C PRO A 584 -12.86 58.48 -29.33
N PHE A 585 -13.65 57.60 -29.94
CA PHE A 585 -13.23 56.34 -30.56
C PHE A 585 -13.29 56.36 -32.09
N GLU A 586 -13.82 57.43 -32.68
CA GLU A 586 -13.96 57.62 -34.13
C GLU A 586 -12.68 57.27 -34.93
N PRO A 587 -11.46 57.72 -34.57
CA PRO A 587 -10.27 57.36 -35.34
C PRO A 587 -9.98 55.86 -35.29
N ILE A 588 -10.24 55.19 -34.16
CA ILE A 588 -10.01 53.75 -33.99
C ILE A 588 -11.05 52.96 -34.80
N ILE A 589 -12.32 53.37 -34.72
CA ILE A 589 -13.44 52.71 -35.41
C ILE A 589 -13.31 52.85 -36.93
N VAL A 590 -12.91 54.02 -37.43
CA VAL A 590 -12.68 54.23 -38.87
C VAL A 590 -11.50 53.39 -39.37
N ALA A 591 -10.41 53.33 -38.62
CA ALA A 591 -9.27 52.48 -38.96
C ALA A 591 -9.65 50.99 -38.95
N TRP A 592 -10.46 50.57 -37.97
CA TRP A 592 -10.96 49.20 -37.85
C TRP A 592 -11.90 48.83 -39.00
N GLU A 593 -12.87 49.70 -39.33
CA GLU A 593 -13.75 49.55 -40.49
C GLU A 593 -12.95 49.39 -41.78
N THR A 594 -11.98 50.28 -42.01
CA THR A 594 -11.12 50.22 -43.21
C THR A 594 -10.37 48.89 -43.29
N LYS A 595 -9.87 48.38 -42.16
CA LYS A 595 -9.16 47.10 -42.10
C LYS A 595 -10.07 45.91 -42.42
N LEU A 596 -11.29 45.90 -41.88
CA LEU A 596 -12.28 44.83 -42.15
C LEU A 596 -12.74 44.85 -43.61
N THR A 597 -13.05 46.04 -44.16
CA THR A 597 -13.44 46.17 -45.57
C THR A 597 -12.31 45.74 -46.51
N LEU A 598 -11.06 46.14 -46.22
CA LEU A 598 -9.91 45.69 -47.00
C LEU A 598 -9.72 44.17 -46.92
N LEU A 599 -9.91 43.57 -45.74
CA LEU A 599 -9.84 42.12 -45.58
C LEU A 599 -10.91 41.41 -46.43
N GLN A 600 -12.12 41.97 -46.49
CA GLN A 600 -13.21 41.43 -47.33
C GLN A 600 -12.83 41.49 -48.80
N GLU A 601 -12.36 42.64 -49.29
CA GLU A 601 -11.93 42.81 -50.68
C GLU A 601 -10.81 41.81 -51.06
N VAL A 602 -9.80 41.67 -50.19
CA VAL A 602 -8.68 40.75 -50.42
C VAL A 602 -9.15 39.30 -50.41
N LEU A 603 -9.99 38.91 -49.46
CA LEU A 603 -10.50 37.54 -49.34
C LEU A 603 -11.37 37.17 -50.54
N ASP A 604 -12.25 38.08 -50.99
CA ASP A 604 -13.12 37.86 -52.15
C ASP A 604 -12.31 37.69 -53.44
N GLU A 605 -11.31 38.55 -53.67
CA GLU A 605 -10.43 38.42 -54.84
C GLU A 605 -9.56 37.15 -54.77
N TRP A 606 -9.06 36.79 -53.58
CA TRP A 606 -8.33 35.53 -53.39
C TRP A 606 -9.21 34.34 -53.76
N LEU A 607 -10.42 34.26 -53.23
CA LEU A 607 -11.34 33.14 -53.49
C LEU A 607 -11.73 33.06 -54.97
N LYS A 608 -11.97 34.19 -55.65
CA LYS A 608 -12.23 34.22 -57.11
C LYS A 608 -11.06 33.66 -57.91
N VAL A 609 -9.84 34.09 -57.59
CA VAL A 609 -8.61 33.59 -58.25
C VAL A 609 -8.44 32.10 -57.97
N GLN A 610 -8.61 31.68 -56.72
CA GLN A 610 -8.49 30.29 -56.30
C GLN A 610 -9.50 29.37 -57.00
N ILE A 611 -10.78 29.75 -57.08
CA ILE A 611 -11.81 28.97 -57.79
C ILE A 611 -11.45 28.82 -59.28
N THR A 612 -11.02 29.91 -59.91
CA THR A 612 -10.62 29.90 -61.33
C THR A 612 -9.38 29.02 -61.54
N TRP A 613 -8.40 29.11 -60.66
CA TRP A 613 -7.19 28.29 -60.71
C TRP A 613 -7.51 26.80 -60.49
N ILE A 614 -8.32 26.43 -59.49
CA ILE A 614 -8.77 25.05 -59.26
C ILE A 614 -9.45 24.46 -60.49
N TYR A 615 -10.22 25.27 -61.24
CA TYR A 615 -10.88 24.84 -62.47
C TYR A 615 -9.88 24.63 -63.63
N LEU A 616 -8.91 25.54 -63.79
CA LEU A 616 -7.95 25.52 -64.90
C LEU A 616 -6.80 24.52 -64.69
N GLU A 617 -6.40 24.25 -63.45
CA GLU A 617 -5.30 23.34 -63.09
C GLU A 617 -5.43 21.96 -63.76
N PRO A 618 -6.51 21.17 -63.59
CA PRO A 618 -6.60 19.85 -64.23
C PRO A 618 -6.60 19.91 -65.76
N ILE A 619 -7.10 21.00 -66.33
CA ILE A 619 -7.18 21.18 -67.79
C ILE A 619 -5.78 21.38 -68.37
N PHE A 620 -5.00 22.28 -67.77
CA PHE A 620 -3.64 22.59 -68.23
C PHE A 620 -2.57 21.65 -67.69
N SER A 621 -2.85 20.83 -66.68
CA SER A 621 -1.99 19.73 -66.24
C SER A 621 -2.01 18.53 -67.21
N SER A 622 -2.96 18.47 -68.14
CA SER A 622 -3.05 17.41 -69.16
C SER A 622 -1.99 17.58 -70.27
N PRO A 623 -1.13 16.57 -70.51
CA PRO A 623 -0.09 16.63 -71.56
C PRO A 623 -0.66 16.89 -72.96
N ASP A 624 -1.84 16.37 -73.26
CA ASP A 624 -2.50 16.52 -74.56
C ASP A 624 -2.95 17.97 -74.80
N ILE A 625 -3.52 18.62 -73.78
CA ILE A 625 -3.93 20.03 -73.85
C ILE A 625 -2.70 20.93 -73.95
N GLN A 626 -1.62 20.63 -73.22
CA GLN A 626 -0.37 21.38 -73.32
C GLN A 626 0.25 21.33 -74.73
N GLN A 627 0.08 20.22 -75.46
CA GLN A 627 0.54 20.11 -76.86
C GLN A 627 -0.37 20.85 -77.84
N GLN A 628 -1.69 20.86 -77.60
CA GLN A 628 -2.65 21.55 -78.47
C GLN A 628 -2.67 23.07 -78.26
N MET A 629 -2.46 23.54 -77.03
CA MET A 629 -2.51 24.95 -76.62
C MET A 629 -1.24 25.37 -75.87
N PRO A 630 -0.08 25.46 -76.55
CA PRO A 630 1.21 25.66 -75.90
C PRO A 630 1.43 27.08 -75.37
N GLU A 631 0.81 28.11 -75.97
CA GLU A 631 0.93 29.48 -75.47
C GLU A 631 0.14 29.69 -74.17
N GLU A 632 -1.12 29.23 -74.14
CA GLU A 632 -1.98 29.29 -72.97
C GLU A 632 -1.45 28.42 -71.83
N GLY A 633 -0.94 27.22 -72.14
CA GLY A 633 -0.26 26.36 -71.17
C GLY A 633 0.95 27.04 -70.53
N ARG A 634 1.81 27.71 -71.32
CA ARG A 634 2.94 28.49 -70.78
C ARG A 634 2.49 29.65 -69.87
N ARG A 635 1.41 30.36 -70.24
CA ARG A 635 0.85 31.43 -69.41
C ARG A 635 0.30 30.88 -68.09
N PHE A 636 -0.43 29.77 -68.14
CA PHE A 636 -0.93 29.10 -66.95
C PHE A 636 0.22 28.65 -66.04
N SER A 637 1.26 27.99 -66.57
CA SER A 637 2.43 27.57 -65.77
C SER A 637 3.18 28.74 -65.12
N ALA A 638 3.19 29.93 -65.74
CA ALA A 638 3.78 31.12 -65.13
C ALA A 638 2.97 31.62 -63.92
N VAL A 639 1.64 31.60 -64.03
CA VAL A 639 0.72 31.96 -62.93
C VAL A 639 0.78 30.90 -61.83
N ASP A 640 0.72 29.63 -62.20
CA ASP A 640 0.78 28.47 -61.31
C ASP A 640 2.04 28.50 -60.44
N LYS A 641 3.20 28.81 -61.03
CA LYS A 641 4.46 28.95 -60.30
C LYS A 641 4.45 30.07 -59.26
N VAL A 642 3.69 31.14 -59.47
CA VAL A 642 3.52 32.23 -58.49
C VAL A 642 2.53 31.82 -57.41
N SER A 643 1.46 31.12 -57.78
CA SER A 643 0.43 30.59 -56.87
C SER A 643 0.92 29.43 -56.00
N SER A 644 1.93 28.68 -56.45
CA SER A 644 2.51 27.52 -55.77
C SER A 644 3.77 27.85 -54.95
N LEU A 645 4.07 29.14 -54.73
CA LEU A 645 5.21 29.53 -53.89
C LEU A 645 4.97 29.06 -52.45
N PRO A 646 5.96 28.47 -51.76
CA PRO A 646 5.84 28.11 -50.36
C PRO A 646 5.56 29.38 -49.54
N ILE A 647 4.44 29.38 -48.82
CA ILE A 647 4.17 30.39 -47.80
C ILE A 647 5.10 30.05 -46.63
N TYR A 648 6.15 30.86 -46.42
CA TYR A 648 7.04 30.77 -45.26
C TYR A 648 6.48 31.53 -44.07
#